data_AF-A0A2I0DA13-F1
#
_entry.id   AF-A0A2I0DA13-F1
#
_cell.length_a   1.000
_cell.length_b   1.000
_cell.length_c   1.000
_cell.angle_alpha   90.00
_cell.angle_beta   90.00
_cell.angle_gamma   90.00
#
_symmetry.space_group_name_H-M   'P 1'
#
loop_
_entity.id
_entity.type
_entity.pdbx_description
1 polymer ?
#
loop_
_entity_poly.entity_id
_entity_poly.type
_entity_poly.pdbx_seq_one_letter_code
_entity_poly.pdbx_strand_id
1 'polypeptide(L)'
;MDKLTEIFNKSLQTGYVNKTISSDLDYQPELLVNQKNPPKKVLSSILHELENCNQFYISVAFVTTSGVATIINKLKELESREIKGQILVSQYLNFTQPEALKRLLQFKNIDLRIATTGNAHAKGYIFKNNEHFNLIVGSSNLTAQALSTNKEWNIKVSALDESGLVEKLLNEFKFDFEKATHVTAEYILSYEEIYKNQFLLNTKNNFQRLVESEAIITPNSMQIEALENLKKLRANNKNKALIISATGTGKTYLSAFDAEAFNPKKLLFVVHRLTIAKDSLTTFRNVFGERKTMGLYSGESRDLDCDFVFSTIQTISKSTHLENFSKDHFDYIIIDETHRSGADSYLRLIDHFKPKFLLGMTATPERTDGNDIFKLFDHNIAYEIRLHRAMEEEMLSSFHYYGVTDLLIENNEIDHKSNFNLLTSRERVDRVIEQAKFYGSDNGITRGLIFCSRKKEAVDLSTLFNLKGYKTVALTGDSSEIERAESIEKLESDNLGVKLDYIFTVDIFNEGIDIPKINQIVMLRPTESAIIFIQQLGRGLRKVEGKGYLTVIDFIGNYENNYLIPIALYGDTSYNKDSLRKLITEGSRMIPGASTINFDQITKERIFESIDSANMQLLSDLKKDYKLLKFKLGRTPMMMDFIEHGSRDPYLFVNYSNSYYNFVLKVEAENNQELSLKQVKLLELFAKEINNSKRVEESLIIKLLIESGKLSITDFKETIFKKYHYSITDETIKSCMSNLNFEFIREKEDGKMLSVNEIYDLDIIKIENGGFIFSKTFLSYLTQETFKNHFIDSTYYSIYEFDKLFVPQNWKNGFVLYRKYSRKDVFRILNVSVNPVAQNVGGYLVTPDNAHCPIFVNYHKEEDISESTKYEDEFVNNKEFDWMSKSNRKIDSKDVQSILGKNGDIRRPLFIKKNNDEGMDFYYMGEVSPELNKVEQTTMTNDKGKQIPVVKIRFNLENPVIAPIYTYLQENRKIRDSSSENNGKTVPLVGTTNIEKELLNPIPFYNFYAAAGTFSEMQSEKDFSLIEGPEKSNSNNDYFACKIVGESMNRVIPNGSICLFKANPAGSRNGKIVLVENMDIQDQDFNSAFTIKTYSSEKVFLGESYRHESIVLRPNSIDDSYEDIILNEESTLGMRVVGEFVEILKR
;
A
#
# COMPACT_ATOMS: atom_id res chain seq x y z
N MET A 1 17.59 -8.32 43.99
CA MET A 1 17.40 -7.06 43.24
C MET A 1 16.46 -7.38 42.11
N ASP A 2 15.39 -6.61 41.97
CA ASP A 2 14.45 -6.81 40.87
C ASP A 2 15.16 -6.73 39.53
N LYS A 3 14.85 -7.67 38.64
CA LYS A 3 15.37 -7.74 37.27
C LYS A 3 15.20 -6.40 36.54
N LEU A 4 14.11 -5.68 36.83
CA LEU A 4 13.83 -4.35 36.30
C LEU A 4 14.82 -3.29 36.78
N THR A 5 15.17 -3.29 38.08
CA THR A 5 16.15 -2.34 38.63
C THR A 5 17.53 -2.52 38.00
N GLU A 6 17.93 -3.77 37.72
CA GLU A 6 19.18 -4.04 37.02
C GLU A 6 19.17 -3.51 35.57
N ILE A 7 18.06 -3.71 34.85
CA ILE A 7 17.87 -3.18 33.50
C ILE A 7 17.96 -1.64 33.51
N PHE A 8 17.21 -0.98 34.40
CA PHE A 8 17.23 0.47 34.56
C PHE A 8 18.63 1.00 34.91
N ASN A 9 19.36 0.35 35.81
CA ASN A 9 20.71 0.75 36.17
C ASN A 9 21.66 0.71 34.95
N LYS A 10 21.56 -0.32 34.11
CA LYS A 10 22.35 -0.40 32.86
C LYS A 10 21.93 0.68 31.86
N SER A 11 20.64 0.95 31.71
CA SER A 11 20.13 2.00 30.82
C SER A 11 20.54 3.40 31.27
N LEU A 12 20.52 3.67 32.59
CA LEU A 12 21.04 4.92 33.16
C LEU A 12 22.54 5.08 32.93
N GLN A 13 23.33 4.04 33.18
CA GLN A 13 24.77 4.07 32.89
C GLN A 13 25.04 4.33 31.41
N THR A 14 24.25 3.72 30.52
CA THR A 14 24.42 3.90 29.06
C THR A 14 24.10 5.31 28.62
N GLY A 15 22.94 5.84 29.03
CA GLY A 15 22.45 7.13 28.57
C GLY A 15 23.11 8.35 29.22
N TYR A 16 23.50 8.25 30.50
CA TYR A 16 24.05 9.39 31.26
C TYR A 16 25.57 9.33 31.47
N VAL A 17 26.19 8.15 31.41
CA VAL A 17 27.61 7.97 31.78
C VAL A 17 28.46 7.53 30.59
N ASN A 18 28.11 6.42 29.93
CA ASN A 18 28.92 5.84 28.85
C ASN A 18 28.07 5.07 27.82
N LYS A 19 27.97 5.64 26.61
CA LYS A 19 27.26 5.06 25.46
C LYS A 19 27.74 3.69 24.98
N THR A 20 28.93 3.22 25.39
CA THR A 20 29.44 1.90 24.97
C THR A 20 28.89 0.74 25.80
N ILE A 21 28.18 1.04 26.89
CA ILE A 21 27.56 0.03 27.74
C ILE A 21 26.29 -0.46 27.03
N SER A 22 26.14 -1.77 26.90
CA SER A 22 24.93 -2.35 26.31
C SER A 22 23.80 -2.35 27.35
N SER A 23 22.67 -1.78 26.99
CA SER A 23 21.46 -1.77 27.82
C SER A 23 20.21 -1.77 26.95
N ASP A 24 19.05 -1.88 27.59
CA ASP A 24 17.76 -1.86 26.92
C ASP A 24 17.42 -0.45 26.44
N LEU A 25 17.08 -0.32 25.16
CA LEU A 25 16.80 0.95 24.48
C LEU A 25 15.53 1.60 25.00
N ASP A 26 14.53 0.81 25.42
CA ASP A 26 13.22 1.33 25.80
C ASP A 26 13.27 2.20 27.07
N TYR A 27 14.27 1.95 27.93
CA TYR A 27 14.51 2.67 29.18
C TYR A 27 15.69 3.66 29.12
N GLN A 28 16.37 3.77 27.98
CA GLN A 28 17.43 4.77 27.83
C GLN A 28 16.82 6.17 27.69
N PRO A 29 17.45 7.21 28.26
CA PRO A 29 17.04 8.58 27.99
C PRO A 29 17.26 8.90 26.51
N GLU A 30 16.28 9.55 25.89
CA GLU A 30 16.29 9.87 24.47
C GLU A 30 16.05 11.36 24.22
N LEU A 31 16.83 11.95 23.31
CA LEU A 31 16.55 13.29 22.79
C LEU A 31 15.53 13.18 21.64
N LEU A 32 14.31 13.67 21.89
CA LEU A 32 13.24 13.69 20.92
C LEU A 32 13.23 15.02 20.17
N VAL A 33 13.34 14.92 18.84
CA VAL A 33 13.42 16.05 17.91
C VAL A 33 12.60 15.77 16.67
N ASN A 34 12.12 16.82 16.01
CA ASN A 34 11.58 16.72 14.66
C ASN A 34 12.72 16.84 13.64
N GLN A 35 12.86 15.84 12.76
CA GLN A 35 13.88 15.79 11.71
C GLN A 35 13.28 15.26 10.41
N LYS A 36 13.68 15.86 9.28
CA LYS A 36 13.26 15.41 7.95
C LYS A 36 14.03 14.17 7.49
N ASN A 37 15.33 14.07 7.78
CA ASN A 37 16.19 12.97 7.34
C ASN A 37 17.21 12.57 8.42
N PRO A 38 17.14 11.33 8.97
CA PRO A 38 16.03 10.39 8.82
C PRO A 38 14.74 10.95 9.44
N PRO A 39 13.55 10.55 8.96
CA PRO A 39 12.28 11.07 9.46
C PRO A 39 12.07 10.69 10.93
N LYS A 40 12.01 11.71 11.78
CA LYS A 40 11.69 11.61 13.21
C LYS A 40 10.68 12.69 13.60
N LYS A 41 9.69 12.31 14.40
CA LYS A 41 8.67 13.22 14.95
C LYS A 41 8.52 12.96 16.44
N VAL A 42 8.37 14.02 17.22
CA VAL A 42 8.00 13.93 18.64
C VAL A 42 6.63 13.24 18.79
N LEU A 43 5.72 13.47 17.83
CA LEU A 43 4.42 12.81 17.75
C LEU A 43 4.52 11.29 17.81
N SER A 44 5.47 10.69 17.09
CA SER A 44 5.62 9.22 17.04
C SER A 44 5.92 8.64 18.41
N SER A 45 6.78 9.31 19.19
CA SER A 45 7.08 8.89 20.57
C SER A 45 5.87 9.07 21.48
N ILE A 46 5.15 10.20 21.40
CA ILE A 46 3.94 10.42 22.21
C ILE A 46 2.86 9.36 21.90
N LEU A 47 2.62 9.05 20.63
CA LEU A 47 1.65 8.03 20.24
C LEU A 47 2.04 6.64 20.77
N HIS A 48 3.34 6.31 20.72
CA HIS A 48 3.86 5.06 21.27
C HIS A 48 3.68 4.97 22.79
N GLU A 49 3.96 6.05 23.53
CA GLU A 49 3.77 6.06 24.98
C GLU A 49 2.28 6.02 25.38
N LEU A 50 1.42 6.73 24.65
CA LEU A 50 -0.04 6.64 24.84
C LEU A 50 -0.57 5.22 24.58
N GLU A 51 0.00 4.49 23.63
CA GLU A 51 -0.42 3.12 23.33
C GLU A 51 -0.13 2.15 24.48
N ASN A 52 1.00 2.32 25.16
CA ASN A 52 1.50 1.37 26.16
C ASN A 52 1.21 1.77 27.61
N CYS A 53 0.65 2.95 27.85
CA CYS A 53 0.35 3.42 29.21
C CYS A 53 -0.92 2.84 29.82
N ASN A 54 -0.96 2.78 31.15
CA ASN A 54 -2.13 2.44 31.97
C ASN A 54 -2.83 3.70 32.51
N GLN A 55 -2.14 4.84 32.54
CA GLN A 55 -2.65 6.15 32.93
C GLN A 55 -1.75 7.23 32.34
N PHE A 56 -2.30 8.39 31.97
CA PHE A 56 -1.50 9.49 31.42
C PHE A 56 -1.87 10.84 32.03
N TYR A 57 -0.87 11.73 32.06
CA TYR A 57 -0.99 13.11 32.50
C TYR A 57 -0.31 14.02 31.49
N ILE A 58 -1.01 15.07 31.06
CA ILE A 58 -0.47 16.06 30.11
C ILE A 58 -0.59 17.43 30.75
N SER A 59 0.53 18.14 30.86
CA SER A 59 0.57 19.53 31.30
C SER A 59 1.24 20.36 30.22
N VAL A 60 0.44 21.11 29.46
CA VAL A 60 0.91 21.90 28.32
C VAL A 60 0.38 23.31 28.38
N ALA A 61 1.21 24.29 28.03
CA ALA A 61 0.80 25.69 28.03
C ALA A 61 -0.34 25.93 27.03
N PHE A 62 -0.20 25.39 25.81
CA PHE A 62 -1.11 25.65 24.70
C PHE A 62 -1.60 24.36 24.07
N VAL A 63 -2.88 24.36 23.72
CA VAL A 63 -3.51 23.31 22.92
C VAL A 63 -4.22 23.91 21.72
N THR A 64 -3.98 23.32 20.55
CA THR A 64 -4.66 23.69 19.29
C THR A 64 -5.51 22.53 18.80
N THR A 65 -6.54 22.84 18.00
CA THR A 65 -7.42 21.86 17.38
C THR A 65 -6.63 20.88 16.52
N SER A 66 -5.60 21.36 15.81
CA SER A 66 -4.69 20.52 15.01
C SER A 66 -3.89 19.55 15.89
N GLY A 67 -3.38 20.01 17.03
CA GLY A 67 -2.66 19.15 17.98
C GLY A 67 -3.54 18.01 18.51
N VAL A 68 -4.77 18.31 18.91
CA VAL A 68 -5.72 17.28 19.36
C VAL A 68 -6.04 16.29 18.23
N ALA A 69 -6.24 16.78 17.00
CA ALA A 69 -6.48 15.94 15.84
C ALA A 69 -5.34 14.92 15.59
N THR A 70 -4.08 15.26 15.90
CA THR A 70 -2.97 14.30 15.75
C THR A 70 -3.02 13.10 16.70
N ILE A 71 -3.70 13.19 17.84
CA ILE A 71 -3.76 12.14 18.87
C ILE A 71 -5.17 11.57 19.10
N ILE A 72 -6.19 12.09 18.42
CA ILE A 72 -7.60 11.83 18.70
C ILE A 72 -7.98 10.34 18.64
N ASN A 73 -7.43 9.58 17.67
CA ASN A 73 -7.67 8.13 17.58
C ASN A 73 -7.09 7.38 18.77
N LYS A 74 -5.89 7.77 19.21
CA LYS A 74 -5.25 7.13 20.36
C LYS A 74 -6.01 7.44 21.65
N LEU A 75 -6.59 8.64 21.79
CA LEU A 75 -7.50 8.97 22.89
C LEU A 75 -8.78 8.13 22.86
N LYS A 76 -9.35 7.89 21.66
CA LYS A 76 -10.51 6.99 21.48
C LYS A 76 -10.19 5.55 21.89
N GLU A 77 -9.04 5.03 21.48
CA GLU A 77 -8.55 3.70 21.89
C GLU A 77 -8.33 3.62 23.41
N LEU A 78 -7.79 4.68 24.02
CA LEU A 78 -7.60 4.75 25.48
C LEU A 78 -8.94 4.76 26.23
N GLU A 79 -9.95 5.46 25.72
CA GLU A 79 -11.31 5.44 26.28
C GLU A 79 -11.93 4.05 26.21
N SER A 80 -11.79 3.35 25.07
CA SER A 80 -12.29 1.96 24.94
C SER A 80 -11.60 0.96 25.88
N ARG A 81 -10.39 1.29 26.34
CA ARG A 81 -9.63 0.50 27.32
C ARG A 81 -9.82 0.98 28.77
N GLU A 82 -10.71 1.95 28.99
CA GLU A 82 -10.97 2.59 30.29
C GLU A 82 -9.74 3.22 30.96
N ILE A 83 -8.72 3.58 30.18
CA ILE A 83 -7.49 4.20 30.69
C ILE A 83 -7.75 5.66 31.01
N LYS A 84 -7.49 6.08 32.25
CA LYS A 84 -7.77 7.44 32.73
C LYS A 84 -6.69 8.43 32.30
N GLY A 85 -7.10 9.63 31.94
CA GLY A 85 -6.25 10.75 31.56
C GLY A 85 -6.51 12.00 32.40
N GLN A 86 -5.47 12.76 32.71
CA GLN A 86 -5.60 14.11 33.28
C GLN A 86 -4.88 15.11 32.37
N ILE A 87 -5.59 16.14 31.91
CA ILE A 87 -5.03 17.14 31.00
C ILE A 87 -5.16 18.52 31.65
N LEU A 88 -4.00 19.13 31.91
CA LEU A 88 -3.87 20.51 32.36
C LEU A 88 -3.41 21.38 31.19
N VAL A 89 -4.20 22.42 30.90
CA VAL A 89 -3.87 23.44 29.91
C VAL A 89 -3.81 24.83 30.55
N SER A 90 -3.35 25.85 29.82
CA SER A 90 -3.32 27.22 30.33
C SER A 90 -4.12 28.21 29.49
N GLN A 91 -4.65 29.23 30.17
CA GLN A 91 -5.15 30.46 29.56
C GLN A 91 -4.03 31.47 29.24
N TYR A 92 -2.77 31.17 29.58
CA TYR A 92 -1.62 32.03 29.28
C TYR A 92 -1.62 32.46 27.80
N LEU A 93 -1.49 33.77 27.55
CA LEU A 93 -1.57 34.42 26.23
C LEU A 93 -2.86 34.17 25.42
N ASN A 94 -3.86 33.50 26.00
CA ASN A 94 -5.10 33.08 25.35
C ASN A 94 -4.88 32.34 24.00
N PHE A 95 -3.84 31.51 23.92
CA PHE A 95 -3.54 30.73 22.71
C PHE A 95 -4.25 29.37 22.64
N THR A 96 -4.73 28.85 23.76
CA THR A 96 -5.50 27.60 23.79
C THR A 96 -6.80 27.78 23.03
N GLN A 97 -7.05 26.92 22.02
CA GLN A 97 -8.20 27.07 21.14
C GLN A 97 -9.47 26.49 21.81
N PRO A 98 -10.59 27.23 21.87
CA PRO A 98 -11.83 26.73 22.46
C PRO A 98 -12.34 25.44 21.81
N GLU A 99 -12.20 25.32 20.49
CA GLU A 99 -12.57 24.12 19.74
C GLU A 99 -11.71 22.90 20.13
N ALA A 100 -10.44 23.11 20.49
CA ALA A 100 -9.59 22.04 20.99
C ALA A 100 -10.07 21.53 22.35
N LEU A 101 -10.56 22.43 23.22
CA LEU A 101 -11.16 22.06 24.50
C LEU A 101 -12.44 21.23 24.31
N LYS A 102 -13.32 21.65 23.38
CA LYS A 102 -14.53 20.88 23.04
C LYS A 102 -14.20 19.47 22.58
N ARG A 103 -13.15 19.33 21.76
CA ARG A 103 -12.65 18.03 21.27
C ARG A 103 -11.97 17.16 22.32
N LEU A 104 -11.46 17.73 23.40
CA LEU A 104 -10.96 16.93 24.52
C LEU A 104 -12.11 16.55 25.48
N LEU A 105 -13.10 17.42 25.64
CA LEU A 105 -14.24 17.22 26.54
C LEU A 105 -15.20 16.09 26.09
N GLN A 106 -15.14 15.67 24.82
CA GLN A 106 -15.91 14.52 24.32
C GLN A 106 -15.48 13.17 24.92
N PHE A 107 -14.29 13.07 25.49
CA PHE A 107 -13.76 11.84 26.09
C PHE A 107 -14.11 11.75 27.59
N LYS A 108 -14.81 10.70 28.01
CA LYS A 108 -15.29 10.52 29.39
C LYS A 108 -14.19 10.10 30.36
N ASN A 109 -13.11 9.50 29.84
CA ASN A 109 -11.96 9.06 30.61
C ASN A 109 -10.95 10.20 30.92
N ILE A 110 -11.19 11.43 30.45
CA ILE A 110 -10.28 12.57 30.60
C ILE A 110 -10.85 13.60 31.61
N ASP A 111 -10.09 13.91 32.67
CA ASP A 111 -10.32 15.10 33.51
C ASP A 111 -9.55 16.28 32.92
N LEU A 112 -10.29 17.21 32.29
CA LEU A 112 -9.74 18.37 31.61
C LEU A 112 -9.86 19.63 32.49
N ARG A 113 -8.72 20.27 32.77
CA ARG A 113 -8.65 21.50 33.56
C ARG A 113 -7.78 22.55 32.90
N ILE A 114 -8.07 23.82 33.22
CA ILE A 114 -7.37 24.98 32.69
C ILE A 114 -6.88 25.89 33.82
N ALA A 115 -5.58 26.20 33.80
CA ALA A 115 -4.98 27.20 34.66
C ALA A 115 -5.34 28.61 34.17
N THR A 116 -6.12 29.33 34.97
CA THR A 116 -6.62 30.69 34.68
C THR A 116 -5.78 31.79 35.32
N THR A 117 -4.90 31.44 36.27
CA THR A 117 -4.05 32.38 37.00
C THR A 117 -2.58 31.96 36.95
N GLY A 118 -1.68 32.93 36.92
CA GLY A 118 -0.24 32.70 36.84
C GLY A 118 0.29 32.45 35.41
N ASN A 119 1.62 32.28 35.32
CA ASN A 119 2.33 32.04 34.06
C ASN A 119 2.57 30.53 33.85
N ALA A 120 1.49 29.74 33.77
CA ALA A 120 1.60 28.30 33.55
C ALA A 120 2.08 28.01 32.11
N HIS A 121 3.37 27.68 31.97
CA HIS A 121 4.03 27.46 30.68
C HIS A 121 4.71 26.08 30.57
N ALA A 122 4.29 25.14 31.43
CA ALA A 122 4.78 23.77 31.46
C ALA A 122 4.50 23.03 30.15
N LYS A 123 5.36 22.04 29.84
CA LYS A 123 5.30 21.16 28.67
C LYS A 123 5.82 19.79 29.06
N GLY A 124 4.95 19.04 29.70
CA GLY A 124 5.21 17.71 30.22
C GLY A 124 4.16 16.73 29.76
N TYR A 125 4.61 15.58 29.26
CA TYR A 125 3.79 14.42 28.97
C TYR A 125 4.28 13.27 29.85
N ILE A 126 3.38 12.67 30.60
CA ILE A 126 3.70 11.73 31.68
C ILE A 126 2.85 10.50 31.45
N PHE A 127 3.50 9.34 31.34
CA PHE A 127 2.85 8.08 31.05
C PHE A 127 3.21 7.10 32.15
N LYS A 128 2.19 6.55 32.82
CA LYS A 128 2.36 5.53 33.84
C LYS A 128 2.16 4.16 33.21
N ASN A 129 3.12 3.28 33.41
CA ASN A 129 3.05 1.86 33.07
C ASN A 129 2.89 1.03 34.36
N ASN A 130 2.91 -0.30 34.26
CA ASN A 130 2.70 -1.17 35.43
C ASN A 130 3.74 -0.96 36.55
N GLU A 131 5.01 -0.72 36.21
CA GLU A 131 6.13 -0.71 37.18
C GLU A 131 7.06 0.53 37.04
N HIS A 132 6.74 1.45 36.13
CA HIS A 132 7.56 2.64 35.86
C HIS A 132 6.75 3.75 35.17
N PHE A 133 7.37 4.92 35.06
CA PHE A 133 6.90 6.07 34.31
C PHE A 133 7.82 6.40 33.14
N ASN A 134 7.22 6.84 32.03
CA ASN A 134 7.91 7.50 30.93
C ASN A 134 7.52 8.98 30.92
N LEU A 135 8.53 9.84 30.95
CA LEU A 135 8.39 11.29 31.08
C LEU A 135 8.96 11.95 29.82
N ILE A 136 8.19 12.79 29.15
CA ILE A 136 8.66 13.63 28.06
C ILE A 136 8.52 15.09 28.49
N VAL A 137 9.64 15.79 28.65
CA VAL A 137 9.68 17.19 29.06
C VAL A 137 10.53 18.00 28.09
N GLY A 138 10.05 19.18 27.68
CA GLY A 138 10.80 20.00 26.73
C GLY A 138 10.07 21.25 26.25
N SER A 139 10.17 21.52 24.96
CA SER A 139 9.62 22.71 24.32
C SER A 139 8.30 22.48 23.58
N SER A 140 7.86 21.22 23.43
CA SER A 140 6.68 20.89 22.62
C SER A 140 5.36 21.10 23.34
N ASN A 141 4.51 21.96 22.77
CA ASN A 141 3.09 22.07 23.12
C ASN A 141 2.25 21.05 22.33
N LEU A 142 0.98 20.87 22.72
CA LEU A 142 0.04 20.03 21.96
C LEU A 142 -0.49 20.80 20.73
N THR A 143 0.41 20.95 19.75
CA THR A 143 0.15 21.57 18.45
C THR A 143 0.76 20.69 17.35
N ALA A 144 0.10 20.56 16.20
CA ALA A 144 0.59 19.65 15.17
C ALA A 144 2.00 20.01 14.66
N GLN A 145 2.32 21.31 14.60
CA GLN A 145 3.64 21.80 14.22
C GLN A 145 4.72 21.48 15.26
N ALA A 146 4.48 21.73 16.55
CA ALA A 146 5.44 21.35 17.60
C ALA A 146 5.68 19.83 17.61
N LEU A 147 4.65 19.03 17.38
CA LEU A 147 4.80 17.58 17.43
C LEU A 147 5.46 16.98 16.17
N SER A 148 5.56 17.73 15.06
CA SER A 148 5.94 17.14 13.76
C SER A 148 6.97 17.92 12.94
N THR A 149 7.00 19.26 13.00
CA THR A 149 7.78 20.09 12.05
C THR A 149 8.72 21.08 12.72
N ASN A 150 8.29 21.72 13.80
CA ASN A 150 9.10 22.74 14.46
C ASN A 150 10.38 22.13 15.02
N LYS A 151 11.43 22.95 15.10
CA LYS A 151 12.66 22.54 15.79
C LYS A 151 12.40 22.53 17.29
N GLU A 152 12.08 21.36 17.81
CA GLU A 152 11.76 21.11 19.21
C GLU A 152 12.82 20.24 19.85
N TRP A 153 13.15 20.53 21.11
CA TRP A 153 14.00 19.69 21.95
C TRP A 153 13.17 19.18 23.12
N ASN A 154 12.97 17.88 23.18
CA ASN A 154 12.38 17.22 24.34
C ASN A 154 13.27 16.08 24.79
N ILE A 155 13.24 15.80 26.09
CA ILE A 155 13.96 14.66 26.66
C ILE A 155 12.90 13.65 27.12
N LYS A 156 13.01 12.43 26.61
CA LYS A 156 12.33 11.26 27.17
C LYS A 156 13.20 10.66 28.26
N VAL A 157 12.63 10.42 29.43
CA VAL A 157 13.28 9.73 30.56
C VAL A 157 12.33 8.68 31.11
N SER A 158 12.83 7.46 31.28
CA SER A 158 12.14 6.41 32.02
C SER A 158 12.59 6.43 33.47
N ALA A 159 11.66 6.31 34.41
CA ALA A 159 11.95 6.31 35.83
C ALA A 159 11.00 5.38 36.60
N LEU A 160 11.52 4.68 37.62
CA LEU A 160 10.71 3.82 38.48
C LEU A 160 9.72 4.65 39.33
N ASP A 161 8.64 4.02 39.77
CA ASP A 161 7.57 4.65 40.56
C ASP A 161 8.09 5.33 41.84
N GLU A 162 9.06 4.72 42.52
CA GLU A 162 9.67 5.24 43.76
C GLU A 162 10.80 6.26 43.51
N SER A 163 11.02 6.68 42.25
CA SER A 163 12.09 7.62 41.95
C SER A 163 11.75 9.03 42.43
N GLY A 164 12.75 9.73 42.98
CA GLY A 164 12.58 11.12 43.43
C GLY A 164 12.25 12.11 42.30
N LEU A 165 12.47 11.74 41.03
CA LEU A 165 12.04 12.54 39.88
C LEU A 165 10.52 12.45 39.67
N VAL A 166 9.97 11.23 39.67
CA VAL A 166 8.54 10.98 39.51
C VAL A 166 7.76 11.61 40.67
N GLU A 167 8.22 11.44 41.91
CA GLU A 167 7.58 12.02 43.08
C GLU A 167 7.43 13.55 42.97
N LYS A 168 8.54 14.26 42.68
CA LYS A 168 8.53 15.73 42.54
C LYS A 168 7.61 16.19 41.42
N LEU A 169 7.67 15.51 40.27
CA LEU A 169 6.95 15.91 39.07
C LEU A 169 5.44 15.66 39.21
N LEU A 170 5.02 14.54 39.81
CA LEU A 170 3.61 14.28 40.10
C LEU A 170 3.06 15.21 41.18
N ASN A 171 3.85 15.55 42.20
CA ASN A 171 3.44 16.51 43.23
C ASN A 171 3.21 17.91 42.65
N GLU A 172 4.12 18.38 41.80
CA GLU A 172 3.97 19.66 41.09
C GLU A 172 2.71 19.64 40.19
N PHE A 173 2.54 18.58 39.39
CA PHE A 173 1.37 18.44 38.51
C PHE A 173 0.06 18.47 39.31
N LYS A 174 -0.04 17.67 40.38
CA LYS A 174 -1.26 17.59 41.21
C LYS A 174 -1.58 18.93 41.86
N PHE A 175 -0.56 19.63 42.37
CA PHE A 175 -0.73 20.94 42.99
C PHE A 175 -1.34 21.96 42.02
N ASP A 176 -0.83 22.02 40.79
CA ASP A 176 -1.39 22.91 39.76
C ASP A 176 -2.77 22.44 39.28
N PHE A 177 -2.96 21.13 39.13
CA PHE A 177 -4.21 20.53 38.66
C PHE A 177 -5.37 20.74 39.64
N GLU A 178 -5.12 20.65 40.95
CA GLU A 178 -6.12 20.89 41.99
C GLU A 178 -6.58 22.35 42.05
N LYS A 179 -5.69 23.30 41.73
CA LYS A 179 -6.01 24.73 41.66
C LYS A 179 -6.67 25.16 40.35
N ALA A 180 -6.50 24.37 39.30
CA ALA A 180 -7.01 24.68 37.98
C ALA A 180 -8.53 24.59 37.92
N THR A 181 -9.12 25.36 37.02
CA THR A 181 -10.58 25.38 36.81
C THR A 181 -10.98 24.18 35.94
N HIS A 182 -12.05 23.48 36.31
CA HIS A 182 -12.62 22.44 35.45
C HIS A 182 -13.16 23.03 34.15
N VAL A 183 -12.84 22.40 33.03
CA VAL A 183 -13.37 22.82 31.73
C VAL A 183 -14.75 22.20 31.54
N THR A 184 -15.79 23.02 31.60
CA THR A 184 -17.17 22.64 31.28
C THR A 184 -17.65 23.30 29.99
N ALA A 185 -18.80 22.87 29.46
CA ALA A 185 -19.41 23.50 28.29
C ALA A 185 -19.70 25.00 28.54
N GLU A 186 -20.17 25.36 29.73
CA GLU A 186 -20.42 26.75 30.14
C GLU A 186 -19.12 27.56 30.22
N TYR A 187 -18.05 26.97 30.75
CA TYR A 187 -16.75 27.62 30.78
C TYR A 187 -16.27 27.94 29.36
N ILE A 188 -16.33 26.97 28.45
CA ILE A 188 -15.88 27.14 27.05
C ILE A 188 -16.63 28.30 26.37
N LEU A 189 -17.94 28.42 26.58
CA LEU A 189 -18.73 29.52 26.03
C LEU A 189 -18.22 30.88 26.51
N SER A 190 -17.91 31.02 27.81
CA SER A 190 -17.33 32.26 28.35
C SER A 190 -15.91 32.53 27.83
N TYR A 191 -15.11 31.47 27.66
CA TYR A 191 -13.73 31.58 27.20
C TYR A 191 -13.63 31.94 25.71
N GLU A 192 -14.58 31.50 24.88
CA GLU A 192 -14.64 31.87 23.46
C GLU A 192 -14.67 33.38 23.25
N GLU A 193 -15.35 34.15 24.11
CA GLU A 193 -15.38 35.61 24.00
C GLU A 193 -14.00 36.21 24.27
N ILE A 194 -13.31 35.72 25.30
CA ILE A 194 -11.94 36.14 25.65
C ILE A 194 -10.99 35.82 24.49
N TYR A 195 -11.06 34.61 23.95
CA TYR A 195 -10.25 34.16 22.83
C TYR A 195 -10.49 35.00 21.57
N LYS A 196 -11.76 35.26 21.21
CA LYS A 196 -12.13 36.09 20.03
C LYS A 196 -11.62 37.53 20.19
N ASN A 197 -11.74 38.12 21.36
CA ASN A 197 -11.23 39.46 21.63
C ASN A 197 -9.71 39.53 21.47
N GLN A 198 -8.97 38.55 22.00
CA GLN A 198 -7.51 38.47 21.81
C GLN A 198 -7.14 38.29 20.33
N PHE A 199 -7.85 37.42 19.61
CA PHE A 199 -7.63 37.20 18.19
C PHE A 199 -7.79 38.50 17.39
N LEU A 200 -8.88 39.24 17.63
CA LEU A 200 -9.14 40.54 16.97
C LEU A 200 -8.05 41.58 17.28
N LEU A 201 -7.55 41.63 18.52
CA LEU A 201 -6.44 42.51 18.90
C LEU A 201 -5.14 42.16 18.18
N ASN A 202 -4.81 40.86 18.11
CA ASN A 202 -3.63 40.38 17.39
C ASN A 202 -3.72 40.66 15.89
N THR A 203 -4.90 40.45 15.27
CA THR A 203 -5.13 40.71 13.85
C THR A 203 -5.04 42.21 13.54
N LYS A 204 -5.59 43.09 14.39
CA LYS A 204 -5.44 44.55 14.21
C LYS A 204 -3.99 45.02 14.27
N ASN A 205 -3.21 44.50 15.22
CA ASN A 205 -1.77 44.80 15.33
C ASN A 205 -0.97 44.29 14.13
N ASN A 206 -1.33 43.15 13.54
CA ASN A 206 -0.71 42.64 12.32
C ASN A 206 -1.14 43.44 11.07
N PHE A 207 -2.39 43.88 10.99
CA PHE A 207 -2.89 44.70 9.88
C PHE A 207 -2.19 46.05 9.83
N GLN A 208 -1.90 46.66 10.99
CA GLN A 208 -1.12 47.90 11.08
C GLN A 208 0.35 47.75 10.61
N ARG A 209 0.89 46.52 10.60
CA ARG A 209 2.21 46.21 10.01
C ARG A 209 2.18 45.86 8.53
N LEU A 210 1.04 45.40 8.00
CA LEU A 210 0.89 44.93 6.61
C LEU A 210 0.50 46.03 5.63
N VAL A 211 0.10 47.22 6.10
CA VAL A 211 -0.32 48.36 5.26
C VAL A 211 0.87 49.05 4.53
N GLU A 212 2.10 48.55 4.61
CA GLU A 212 3.28 49.15 3.96
C GLU A 212 3.96 48.30 2.86
N SER A 213 3.35 47.23 2.35
CA SER A 213 3.87 46.57 1.14
C SER A 213 2.76 46.11 0.20
N GLU A 214 2.67 46.72 -0.99
CA GLU A 214 2.07 46.02 -2.13
C GLU A 214 2.86 44.74 -2.36
N ALA A 215 2.29 43.59 -1.98
CA ALA A 215 2.98 42.32 -2.04
C ALA A 215 3.20 41.94 -3.51
N ILE A 216 4.44 42.10 -3.99
CA ILE A 216 4.87 41.61 -5.30
C ILE A 216 4.74 40.08 -5.28
N ILE A 217 3.86 39.55 -6.14
CA ILE A 217 3.67 38.10 -6.28
C ILE A 217 4.94 37.52 -6.89
N THR A 218 5.58 36.58 -6.20
CA THR A 218 6.83 35.93 -6.62
C THR A 218 6.66 34.41 -6.71
N PRO A 219 7.41 33.73 -7.60
CA PRO A 219 7.36 32.28 -7.72
C PRO A 219 7.97 31.60 -6.48
N ASN A 220 7.38 30.47 -6.06
CA ASN A 220 7.94 29.64 -4.98
C ASN A 220 9.12 28.76 -5.45
N SER A 221 9.78 28.06 -4.52
CA SER A 221 10.94 27.18 -4.77
C SER A 221 10.74 26.23 -5.94
N MET A 222 9.62 25.51 -5.97
CA MET A 222 9.32 24.54 -7.01
C MET A 222 8.97 25.19 -8.35
N GLN A 223 8.27 26.32 -8.33
CA GLN A 223 7.98 27.08 -9.54
C GLN A 223 9.27 27.60 -10.17
N ILE A 224 10.24 28.03 -9.37
CA ILE A 224 11.58 28.41 -9.84
C ILE A 224 12.24 27.22 -10.55
N GLU A 225 12.25 26.03 -9.96
CA GLU A 225 12.81 24.81 -10.59
C GLU A 225 12.10 24.47 -11.91
N ALA A 226 10.76 24.54 -11.94
CA ALA A 226 9.97 24.32 -13.15
C ALA A 226 10.30 25.32 -14.26
N LEU A 227 10.39 26.61 -13.91
CA LEU A 227 10.73 27.71 -14.83
C LEU A 227 12.15 27.55 -15.38
N GLU A 228 13.10 27.15 -14.55
CA GLU A 228 14.47 26.85 -15.00
C GLU A 228 14.51 25.68 -16.00
N ASN A 229 13.75 24.61 -15.74
CA ASN A 229 13.68 23.48 -16.65
C ASN A 229 13.00 23.84 -17.98
N LEU A 230 11.93 24.63 -17.96
CA LEU A 230 11.30 25.17 -19.18
C LEU A 230 12.28 26.04 -19.97
N LYS A 231 13.07 26.88 -19.30
CA LYS A 231 14.11 27.68 -19.94
C LYS A 231 15.19 26.81 -20.58
N LYS A 232 15.64 25.75 -19.91
CA LYS A 232 16.60 24.77 -20.46
C LYS A 232 16.04 24.06 -21.69
N LEU A 233 14.78 23.63 -21.66
CA LEU A 233 14.12 23.00 -22.81
C LEU A 233 14.09 23.93 -24.02
N ARG A 234 13.73 25.20 -23.83
CA ARG A 234 13.75 26.23 -24.90
C ARG A 234 15.16 26.47 -25.43
N ALA A 235 16.17 26.53 -24.56
CA ALA A 235 17.57 26.67 -24.95
C ALA A 235 18.06 25.47 -25.79
N ASN A 236 17.50 24.28 -25.55
CA ASN A 236 17.73 23.07 -26.32
C ASN A 236 16.84 22.96 -27.58
N ASN A 237 16.28 24.07 -28.06
CA ASN A 237 15.40 24.17 -29.23
C ASN A 237 14.13 23.29 -29.17
N LYS A 238 13.66 22.93 -27.97
CA LYS A 238 12.36 22.28 -27.80
C LYS A 238 11.25 23.34 -27.83
N ASN A 239 10.18 23.05 -28.56
CA ASN A 239 9.01 23.94 -28.72
C ASN A 239 7.75 23.41 -28.05
N LYS A 240 7.81 22.26 -27.37
CA LYS A 240 6.69 21.69 -26.61
C LYS A 240 7.18 21.19 -25.25
N ALA A 241 6.35 21.33 -24.23
CA ALA A 241 6.62 20.78 -22.91
C ALA A 241 5.34 20.42 -22.15
N LEU A 242 5.43 19.44 -21.25
CA LEU A 242 4.38 19.05 -20.32
C LEU A 242 4.83 19.28 -18.87
N ILE A 243 3.99 19.92 -18.06
CA ILE A 243 4.16 20.04 -16.60
C ILE A 243 3.12 19.14 -15.93
N ILE A 244 3.60 18.29 -15.03
CA ILE A 244 2.78 17.46 -14.16
C ILE A 244 2.82 18.07 -12.76
N SER A 245 1.68 18.50 -12.25
CA SER A 245 1.64 19.16 -10.94
C SER A 245 0.37 18.84 -10.17
N ALA A 246 0.54 18.40 -8.92
CA ALA A 246 -0.53 18.13 -7.99
C ALA A 246 -1.52 19.30 -7.89
N THR A 247 -2.79 18.99 -7.61
CA THR A 247 -3.81 20.01 -7.40
C THR A 247 -3.45 20.89 -6.19
N GLY A 248 -3.64 22.21 -6.31
CA GLY A 248 -3.38 23.16 -5.22
C GLY A 248 -1.96 23.73 -5.18
N THR A 249 -1.07 23.36 -6.10
CA THR A 249 0.32 23.86 -6.17
C THR A 249 0.49 25.19 -6.95
N GLY A 250 -0.60 25.77 -7.45
CA GLY A 250 -0.57 27.03 -8.20
C GLY A 250 -0.16 26.90 -9.68
N LYS A 251 -0.68 25.89 -10.40
CA LYS A 251 -0.47 25.68 -11.85
C LYS A 251 -0.70 26.95 -12.69
N THR A 252 -1.77 27.69 -12.41
CA THR A 252 -2.11 28.92 -13.11
C THR A 252 -1.04 30.01 -12.92
N TYR A 253 -0.55 30.21 -11.70
CA TYR A 253 0.55 31.15 -11.44
C TYR A 253 1.85 30.71 -12.11
N LEU A 254 2.20 29.42 -12.06
CA LEU A 254 3.37 28.88 -12.77
C LEU A 254 3.31 29.20 -14.26
N SER A 255 2.15 29.00 -14.88
CA SER A 255 1.95 29.30 -16.31
C SER A 255 2.05 30.79 -16.63
N ALA A 256 1.61 31.67 -15.71
CA ALA A 256 1.71 33.11 -15.87
C ALA A 256 3.16 33.60 -15.77
N PHE A 257 3.92 33.10 -14.79
CA PHE A 257 5.35 33.41 -14.66
C PHE A 257 6.17 32.90 -15.85
N ASP A 258 5.82 31.71 -16.36
CA ASP A 258 6.49 31.18 -17.54
C ASP A 258 6.16 31.97 -18.82
N ALA A 259 4.91 32.41 -18.96
CA ALA A 259 4.52 33.32 -20.02
C ALA A 259 5.24 34.68 -19.90
N GLU A 260 5.47 35.18 -18.68
CA GLU A 260 6.23 36.42 -18.46
C GLU A 260 7.70 36.24 -18.90
N ALA A 261 8.32 35.12 -18.52
CA ALA A 261 9.69 34.78 -18.93
C ALA A 261 9.82 34.58 -20.45
N PHE A 262 8.79 34.03 -21.11
CA PHE A 262 8.76 33.85 -22.56
C PHE A 262 8.43 35.15 -23.33
N ASN A 263 7.64 36.04 -22.72
CA ASN A 263 7.15 37.32 -23.26
C ASN A 263 6.54 37.23 -24.68
N PRO A 264 5.44 36.46 -24.88
CA PRO A 264 4.80 36.32 -26.19
C PRO A 264 4.10 37.61 -26.63
N LYS A 265 3.97 37.84 -27.95
CA LYS A 265 3.09 38.89 -28.48
C LYS A 265 1.64 38.43 -28.45
N LYS A 266 1.39 37.18 -28.88
CA LYS A 266 0.07 36.55 -28.85
C LYS A 266 0.08 35.26 -28.05
N LEU A 267 -0.80 35.15 -27.05
CA LEU A 267 -0.96 33.95 -26.21
C LEU A 267 -2.38 33.42 -26.26
N LEU A 268 -2.54 32.09 -26.33
CA LEU A 268 -3.81 31.40 -26.14
C LEU A 268 -3.75 30.51 -24.90
N PHE A 269 -4.64 30.76 -23.95
CA PHE A 269 -4.82 29.93 -22.76
C PHE A 269 -6.10 29.11 -22.92
N VAL A 270 -5.96 27.78 -22.97
CA VAL A 270 -7.05 26.84 -23.24
C VAL A 270 -7.37 26.02 -22.00
N VAL A 271 -8.65 26.02 -21.63
CA VAL A 271 -9.19 25.25 -20.49
C VAL A 271 -10.42 24.47 -20.90
N HIS A 272 -10.92 23.58 -20.03
CA HIS A 272 -12.12 22.79 -20.31
C HIS A 272 -13.44 23.46 -19.88
N ARG A 273 -13.40 24.50 -19.02
CA ARG A 273 -14.58 25.20 -18.47
C ARG A 273 -14.41 26.72 -18.50
N LEU A 274 -15.53 27.43 -18.65
CA LEU A 274 -15.55 28.89 -18.74
C LEU A 274 -15.14 29.59 -17.44
N THR A 275 -15.53 29.04 -16.29
CA THR A 275 -15.14 29.57 -14.96
C THR A 275 -13.63 29.61 -14.79
N ILE A 276 -12.95 28.50 -15.09
CA ILE A 276 -11.47 28.40 -15.03
C ILE A 276 -10.80 29.41 -15.98
N ALA A 277 -11.41 29.68 -17.15
CA ALA A 277 -10.88 30.67 -18.08
C ALA A 277 -10.89 32.08 -17.46
N LYS A 278 -11.99 32.44 -16.76
CA LYS A 278 -12.13 33.72 -16.06
C LYS A 278 -11.15 33.85 -14.88
N ASP A 279 -10.99 32.79 -14.09
CA ASP A 279 -10.06 32.76 -12.96
C ASP A 279 -8.60 32.86 -13.42
N SER A 280 -8.28 32.18 -14.53
CA SER A 280 -6.95 32.24 -15.15
C SER A 280 -6.65 33.61 -15.73
N LEU A 281 -7.63 34.25 -16.38
CA LEU A 281 -7.51 35.62 -16.87
C LEU A 281 -7.20 36.59 -15.72
N THR A 282 -7.90 36.46 -14.58
CA THR A 282 -7.66 37.28 -13.39
C THR A 282 -6.25 37.05 -12.84
N THR A 283 -5.80 35.80 -12.78
CA THR A 283 -4.45 35.45 -12.33
C THR A 283 -3.36 36.06 -13.23
N PHE A 284 -3.51 35.96 -14.55
CA PHE A 284 -2.58 36.57 -15.50
C PHE A 284 -2.59 38.09 -15.38
N ARG A 285 -3.76 38.72 -15.16
CA ARG A 285 -3.85 40.16 -14.94
C ARG A 285 -3.08 40.59 -13.68
N ASN A 286 -3.09 39.80 -12.61
CA ASN A 286 -2.31 40.08 -11.40
C ASN A 286 -0.79 40.02 -11.64
N VAL A 287 -0.32 39.18 -12.54
CA VAL A 287 1.11 39.03 -12.86
C VAL A 287 1.57 40.08 -13.89
N PHE A 288 0.82 40.26 -14.98
CA PHE A 288 1.22 41.16 -16.07
C PHE A 288 0.80 42.62 -15.86
N GLY A 289 -0.21 42.89 -15.02
CA GLY A 289 -0.78 44.22 -14.86
C GLY A 289 -1.32 44.76 -16.19
N GLU A 290 -1.05 46.04 -16.47
CA GLU A 290 -1.46 46.71 -17.71
C GLU A 290 -0.50 46.48 -18.91
N ARG A 291 0.55 45.66 -18.74
CA ARG A 291 1.57 45.44 -19.79
C ARG A 291 1.05 44.70 -21.03
N LYS A 292 -0.09 44.00 -20.92
CA LYS A 292 -0.70 43.16 -21.97
C LYS A 292 -2.22 43.26 -21.90
N THR A 293 -2.87 43.32 -23.05
CA THR A 293 -4.34 43.26 -23.15
C THR A 293 -4.82 41.81 -23.09
N MET A 294 -5.93 41.55 -22.39
CA MET A 294 -6.44 40.20 -22.13
C MET A 294 -7.95 40.12 -22.34
N GLY A 295 -8.41 39.09 -23.03
CA GLY A 295 -9.83 38.91 -23.40
C GLY A 295 -10.31 37.47 -23.32
N LEU A 296 -11.64 37.30 -23.30
CA LEU A 296 -12.29 35.98 -23.20
C LEU A 296 -12.92 35.59 -24.55
N TYR A 297 -12.59 34.39 -25.03
CA TYR A 297 -13.14 33.82 -26.25
C TYR A 297 -14.04 32.62 -25.92
N SER A 298 -15.35 32.86 -25.96
CA SER A 298 -16.41 31.94 -25.54
C SER A 298 -17.63 32.01 -26.47
N GLY A 299 -18.69 31.26 -26.15
CA GLY A 299 -19.94 31.36 -26.90
C GLY A 299 -20.60 32.74 -26.80
N GLU A 300 -20.40 33.44 -25.68
CA GLU A 300 -21.05 34.72 -25.34
C GLU A 300 -20.15 35.95 -25.57
N SER A 301 -18.83 35.79 -25.48
CA SER A 301 -17.82 36.85 -25.62
C SER A 301 -16.78 36.47 -26.68
N ARG A 302 -16.36 37.40 -27.54
CA ARG A 302 -15.39 37.11 -28.62
C ARG A 302 -14.36 38.22 -28.74
N ASP A 303 -13.55 38.37 -27.70
CA ASP A 303 -12.51 39.39 -27.65
C ASP A 303 -11.27 38.91 -28.43
N LEU A 304 -11.20 39.29 -29.71
CA LEU A 304 -10.15 38.87 -30.64
C LEU A 304 -8.96 39.84 -30.70
N ASP A 305 -9.19 41.12 -30.42
CA ASP A 305 -8.17 42.17 -30.47
C ASP A 305 -7.40 42.30 -29.14
N CYS A 306 -6.99 41.17 -28.56
CA CYS A 306 -6.22 41.11 -27.31
C CYS A 306 -4.87 40.43 -27.53
N ASP A 307 -3.86 40.79 -26.74
CA ASP A 307 -2.57 40.10 -26.73
C ASP A 307 -2.77 38.66 -26.25
N PHE A 308 -3.47 38.48 -25.13
CA PHE A 308 -3.74 37.17 -24.54
C PHE A 308 -5.22 36.82 -24.59
N VAL A 309 -5.54 35.64 -25.10
CA VAL A 309 -6.90 35.13 -25.27
C VAL A 309 -7.11 33.93 -24.37
N PHE A 310 -8.19 33.93 -23.58
CA PHE A 310 -8.58 32.83 -22.71
C PHE A 310 -9.84 32.16 -23.28
N SER A 311 -9.78 30.85 -23.56
CA SER A 311 -10.86 30.14 -24.23
C SER A 311 -11.12 28.76 -23.63
N THR A 312 -12.36 28.28 -23.80
CA THR A 312 -12.66 26.87 -23.60
C THR A 312 -12.30 26.05 -24.83
N ILE A 313 -11.85 24.80 -24.64
CA ILE A 313 -11.51 23.88 -25.74
C ILE A 313 -12.71 23.62 -26.65
N GLN A 314 -13.91 23.51 -26.08
CA GLN A 314 -15.15 23.28 -26.84
C GLN A 314 -15.47 24.42 -27.82
N THR A 315 -15.04 25.63 -27.52
CA THR A 315 -15.25 26.80 -28.37
C THR A 315 -14.17 26.87 -29.44
N ILE A 316 -12.89 26.92 -29.03
CA ILE A 316 -11.79 27.19 -29.97
C ILE A 316 -11.53 26.04 -30.95
N SER A 317 -11.84 24.78 -30.59
CA SER A 317 -11.56 23.60 -31.43
C SER A 317 -12.59 23.32 -32.53
N LYS A 318 -13.65 24.12 -32.65
CA LYS A 318 -14.61 23.98 -33.77
C LYS A 318 -13.96 24.49 -35.04
N SER A 319 -14.13 23.77 -36.15
CA SER A 319 -13.50 24.11 -37.44
C SER A 319 -13.81 25.54 -37.88
N THR A 320 -15.06 25.99 -37.71
CA THR A 320 -15.50 27.36 -38.00
C THR A 320 -14.78 28.45 -37.21
N HIS A 321 -14.21 28.11 -36.05
CA HIS A 321 -13.42 29.03 -35.24
C HIS A 321 -11.92 28.90 -35.54
N LEU A 322 -11.41 27.69 -35.73
CA LEU A 322 -10.01 27.46 -36.09
C LEU A 322 -9.63 28.17 -37.40
N GLU A 323 -10.51 28.12 -38.41
CA GLU A 323 -10.29 28.77 -39.71
C GLU A 323 -10.21 30.31 -39.63
N ASN A 324 -10.71 30.93 -38.55
CA ASN A 324 -10.60 32.38 -38.35
C ASN A 324 -9.21 32.82 -37.90
N PHE A 325 -8.35 31.89 -37.50
CA PHE A 325 -6.99 32.18 -37.05
C PHE A 325 -5.97 31.57 -38.00
N SER A 326 -4.91 32.33 -38.32
CA SER A 326 -3.75 31.75 -39.02
C SER A 326 -3.06 30.70 -38.13
N LYS A 327 -2.39 29.72 -38.75
CA LYS A 327 -1.71 28.64 -38.02
C LYS A 327 -0.64 29.16 -37.06
N ASP A 328 -0.03 30.30 -37.36
CA ASP A 328 1.05 30.97 -36.62
C ASP A 328 0.56 32.17 -35.79
N HIS A 329 -0.76 32.34 -35.64
CA HIS A 329 -1.35 33.50 -34.96
C HIS A 329 -0.90 33.65 -33.51
N PHE A 330 -0.75 32.54 -32.79
CA PHE A 330 -0.33 32.52 -31.38
C PHE A 330 1.16 32.15 -31.26
N ASP A 331 1.95 32.98 -30.59
CA ASP A 331 3.34 32.67 -30.27
C ASP A 331 3.43 31.59 -29.18
N TYR A 332 2.51 31.63 -28.22
CA TYR A 332 2.49 30.72 -27.09
C TYR A 332 1.07 30.18 -26.85
N ILE A 333 0.93 28.85 -26.85
CA ILE A 333 -0.31 28.19 -26.43
C ILE A 333 -0.06 27.45 -25.12
N ILE A 334 -0.96 27.65 -24.16
CA ILE A 334 -0.98 26.96 -22.87
C ILE A 334 -2.30 26.18 -22.78
N ILE A 335 -2.21 24.88 -22.48
CA ILE A 335 -3.37 24.00 -22.32
C ILE A 335 -3.40 23.49 -20.88
N ASP A 336 -4.42 23.85 -20.12
CA ASP A 336 -4.65 23.31 -18.77
C ASP A 336 -5.54 22.06 -18.81
N GLU A 337 -5.37 21.20 -17.81
CA GLU A 337 -5.96 19.86 -17.73
C GLU A 337 -5.80 19.06 -19.03
N THR A 338 -4.55 19.05 -19.51
CA THR A 338 -4.13 18.37 -20.73
C THR A 338 -4.40 16.86 -20.70
N HIS A 339 -4.70 16.26 -19.55
CA HIS A 339 -5.11 14.85 -19.51
C HIS A 339 -6.39 14.56 -20.33
N ARG A 340 -7.17 15.58 -20.69
CA ARG A 340 -8.31 15.48 -21.60
C ARG A 340 -7.92 15.51 -23.09
N SER A 341 -6.62 15.64 -23.42
CA SER A 341 -6.16 15.97 -24.78
C SER A 341 -6.22 14.83 -25.80
N GLY A 342 -6.57 13.61 -25.40
CA GLY A 342 -6.86 12.54 -26.37
C GLY A 342 -8.26 12.60 -26.96
N ALA A 343 -9.09 13.59 -26.59
CA ALA A 343 -10.32 13.86 -27.31
C ALA A 343 -10.02 14.59 -28.63
N ASP A 344 -10.77 14.28 -29.69
CA ASP A 344 -10.58 14.86 -31.03
C ASP A 344 -10.52 16.39 -31.05
N SER A 345 -11.19 17.05 -30.11
CA SER A 345 -11.17 18.51 -29.97
C SER A 345 -9.78 19.07 -29.66
N TYR A 346 -9.01 18.41 -28.79
CA TYR A 346 -7.66 18.84 -28.45
C TYR A 346 -6.68 18.51 -29.57
N LEU A 347 -6.79 17.33 -30.19
CA LEU A 347 -5.98 16.95 -31.34
C LEU A 347 -6.15 17.96 -32.49
N ARG A 348 -7.39 18.30 -32.85
CA ARG A 348 -7.66 19.34 -33.86
C ARG A 348 -7.01 20.68 -33.55
N LEU A 349 -7.00 21.11 -32.29
CA LEU A 349 -6.36 22.36 -31.89
C LEU A 349 -4.83 22.29 -32.03
N ILE A 350 -4.23 21.22 -31.53
CA ILE A 350 -2.77 21.02 -31.56
C ILE A 350 -2.27 20.84 -33.00
N ASP A 351 -3.04 20.16 -33.85
CA ASP A 351 -2.68 19.93 -35.25
C ASP A 351 -2.83 21.18 -36.14
N HIS A 352 -3.75 22.09 -35.79
CA HIS A 352 -4.00 23.32 -36.54
C HIS A 352 -2.92 24.39 -36.29
N PHE A 353 -2.64 24.68 -35.02
CA PHE A 353 -1.73 25.75 -34.63
C PHE A 353 -0.26 25.32 -34.60
N LYS A 354 0.64 26.24 -34.96
CA LYS A 354 2.10 26.07 -34.93
C LYS A 354 2.75 27.19 -34.11
N PRO A 355 2.55 27.20 -32.78
CA PRO A 355 3.14 28.22 -31.93
C PRO A 355 4.65 28.06 -31.81
N LYS A 356 5.34 29.12 -31.36
CA LYS A 356 6.77 29.04 -31.01
C LYS A 356 6.99 28.17 -29.77
N PHE A 357 6.02 28.13 -28.86
CA PHE A 357 6.02 27.22 -27.73
C PHE A 357 4.61 26.71 -27.41
N LEU A 358 4.48 25.44 -27.04
CA LEU A 358 3.25 24.80 -26.58
C LEU A 358 3.49 24.19 -25.19
N LEU A 359 2.74 24.64 -24.19
CA LEU A 359 2.80 24.12 -22.84
C LEU A 359 1.52 23.38 -22.47
N GLY A 360 1.66 22.13 -22.07
CA GLY A 360 0.60 21.36 -21.43
C GLY A 360 0.77 21.36 -19.92
N MET A 361 -0.32 21.44 -19.18
CA MET A 361 -0.35 21.27 -17.72
C MET A 361 -1.40 20.23 -17.34
N THR A 362 -1.06 19.35 -16.41
CA THR A 362 -2.00 18.36 -15.88
C THR A 362 -1.60 17.93 -14.47
N ALA A 363 -2.56 17.47 -13.67
CA ALA A 363 -2.23 16.76 -12.43
C ALA A 363 -1.95 15.27 -12.66
N THR A 364 -2.50 14.70 -13.73
CA THR A 364 -2.62 13.25 -13.91
C THR A 364 -2.42 12.91 -15.39
N PRO A 365 -1.17 12.79 -15.88
CA PRO A 365 -0.94 12.41 -17.27
C PRO A 365 -1.32 10.94 -17.54
N GLU A 366 -1.45 10.12 -16.50
CA GLU A 366 -1.81 8.71 -16.59
C GLU A 366 -3.30 8.53 -16.94
N ARG A 367 -3.63 8.08 -18.17
CA ARG A 367 -5.01 7.74 -18.57
C ARG A 367 -5.25 6.23 -18.61
N THR A 368 -6.49 5.84 -18.35
CA THR A 368 -6.96 4.45 -18.46
C THR A 368 -7.34 4.05 -19.89
N ASP A 369 -7.55 5.01 -20.80
CA ASP A 369 -7.99 4.77 -22.18
C ASP A 369 -6.83 4.51 -23.16
N GLY A 370 -5.59 4.50 -22.68
CA GLY A 370 -4.41 4.12 -23.47
C GLY A 370 -3.84 5.19 -24.40
N ASN A 371 -4.37 6.43 -24.38
CA ASN A 371 -3.88 7.53 -25.20
C ASN A 371 -2.57 8.12 -24.65
N ASP A 372 -1.52 8.15 -25.47
CA ASP A 372 -0.20 8.71 -25.13
C ASP A 372 -0.19 10.24 -25.24
N ILE A 373 -0.50 10.92 -24.12
CA ILE A 373 -0.40 12.38 -24.04
C ILE A 373 1.05 12.86 -24.16
N PHE A 374 2.01 12.09 -23.68
CA PHE A 374 3.43 12.49 -23.67
C PHE A 374 3.94 12.70 -25.09
N LYS A 375 3.50 11.85 -26.03
CA LYS A 375 3.80 12.00 -27.46
C LYS A 375 3.35 13.35 -28.03
N LEU A 376 2.23 13.93 -27.57
CA LEU A 376 1.74 15.23 -28.05
C LEU A 376 2.72 16.37 -27.74
N PHE A 377 3.51 16.22 -26.67
CA PHE A 377 4.53 17.18 -26.21
C PHE A 377 5.96 16.69 -26.49
N ASP A 378 6.11 15.77 -27.44
CA ASP A 378 7.38 15.17 -27.87
C ASP A 378 8.17 14.57 -26.69
N HIS A 379 7.46 14.01 -25.70
CA HIS A 379 8.00 13.42 -24.47
C HIS A 379 8.80 14.38 -23.59
N ASN A 380 8.69 15.70 -23.81
CA ASN A 380 9.40 16.70 -23.00
C ASN A 380 8.63 17.00 -21.71
N ILE A 381 8.89 16.26 -20.64
CA ILE A 381 8.37 16.57 -19.31
C ILE A 381 9.27 17.63 -18.67
N ALA A 382 8.74 18.85 -18.50
CA ALA A 382 9.49 19.95 -17.91
C ALA A 382 9.65 19.79 -16.39
N TYR A 383 8.61 19.29 -15.72
CA TYR A 383 8.62 19.11 -14.28
C TYR A 383 7.49 18.19 -13.80
N GLU A 384 7.73 17.40 -12.75
CA GLU A 384 6.75 16.54 -12.10
C GLU A 384 6.71 16.77 -10.58
N ILE A 385 5.55 17.18 -10.06
CA ILE A 385 5.29 17.39 -8.64
C ILE A 385 4.06 16.58 -8.22
N ARG A 386 4.25 15.65 -7.30
CA ARG A 386 3.18 14.85 -6.68
C ARG A 386 2.85 15.36 -5.27
N LEU A 387 1.82 14.77 -4.66
CA LEU A 387 1.28 15.15 -3.34
C LEU A 387 2.37 15.25 -2.27
N HIS A 388 3.21 14.22 -2.13
CA HIS A 388 4.23 14.13 -1.07
C HIS A 388 5.24 15.29 -1.13
N ARG A 389 5.84 15.55 -2.30
CA ARG A 389 6.74 16.69 -2.50
C ARG A 389 6.05 18.04 -2.28
N ALA A 390 4.79 18.19 -2.71
CA ALA A 390 4.01 19.40 -2.46
C ALA A 390 3.70 19.65 -0.96
N MET A 391 3.64 18.58 -0.16
CA MET A 391 3.53 18.67 1.30
C MET A 391 4.87 19.01 1.97
N GLU A 392 5.99 18.45 1.48
CA GLU A 392 7.35 18.74 1.99
C GLU A 392 7.73 20.22 1.88
N GLU A 393 7.28 20.86 0.79
CA GLU A 393 7.46 22.28 0.49
C GLU A 393 6.38 23.17 1.13
N GLU A 394 5.51 22.60 1.98
CA GLU A 394 4.44 23.30 2.68
C GLU A 394 3.56 24.14 1.74
N MET A 395 3.24 23.64 0.55
CA MET A 395 2.39 24.37 -0.41
C MET A 395 0.91 24.04 -0.23
N LEU A 396 0.63 22.91 0.42
CA LEU A 396 -0.69 22.40 0.68
C LEU A 396 -1.07 22.60 2.15
N SER A 397 -2.37 22.75 2.41
CA SER A 397 -2.91 22.66 3.76
C SER A 397 -2.54 21.30 4.35
N SER A 398 -2.14 21.25 5.63
CA SER A 398 -2.03 19.98 6.32
C SER A 398 -3.38 19.29 6.36
N PHE A 399 -3.37 17.96 6.46
CA PHE A 399 -4.58 17.16 6.56
C PHE A 399 -4.44 16.06 7.61
N HIS A 400 -5.57 15.68 8.20
CA HIS A 400 -5.67 14.55 9.12
C HIS A 400 -6.63 13.54 8.51
N TYR A 401 -6.07 12.41 8.07
CA TYR A 401 -6.79 11.32 7.44
C TYR A 401 -7.19 10.28 8.46
N TYR A 402 -8.46 9.88 8.43
CA TYR A 402 -9.07 8.87 9.29
C TYR A 402 -9.77 7.82 8.42
N GLY A 403 -9.12 6.67 8.26
CA GLY A 403 -9.76 5.48 7.70
C GLY A 403 -10.61 4.80 8.77
N VAL A 404 -11.92 4.78 8.55
CA VAL A 404 -12.90 4.19 9.47
C VAL A 404 -13.67 3.08 8.79
N THR A 405 -14.03 2.07 9.56
CA THR A 405 -14.84 0.95 9.09
C THR A 405 -16.22 1.46 8.63
N ASP A 406 -16.69 1.08 7.43
CA ASP A 406 -17.99 1.53 6.91
C ASP A 406 -19.18 0.95 7.70
N LEU A 407 -19.53 -0.32 7.47
CA LEU A 407 -20.51 -1.07 8.24
C LEU A 407 -19.97 -2.48 8.57
N LEU A 408 -20.47 -3.04 9.69
CA LEU A 408 -20.29 -4.44 10.07
C LEU A 408 -21.68 -5.07 10.08
N ILE A 409 -21.90 -6.08 9.24
CA ILE A 409 -23.14 -6.87 9.26
C ILE A 409 -22.75 -8.35 9.33
N GLU A 410 -23.11 -9.01 10.43
CA GLU A 410 -23.17 -10.47 10.60
C GLU A 410 -21.94 -11.32 10.16
N ASN A 411 -20.70 -10.89 10.41
CA ASN A 411 -19.49 -11.74 10.23
C ASN A 411 -19.37 -12.47 8.85
N ASN A 412 -20.04 -12.00 7.80
CA ASN A 412 -20.00 -12.60 6.46
C ASN A 412 -19.73 -11.55 5.38
N GLU A 413 -19.07 -12.00 4.32
CA GLU A 413 -18.57 -11.18 3.21
C GLU A 413 -19.70 -10.45 2.46
N ILE A 414 -19.49 -9.14 2.25
CA ILE A 414 -20.35 -8.36 1.37
C ILE A 414 -19.86 -8.56 -0.07
N ASP A 415 -20.50 -9.47 -0.81
CA ASP A 415 -20.45 -9.42 -2.27
C ASP A 415 -21.27 -8.21 -2.73
N HIS A 416 -20.57 -7.15 -3.15
CA HIS A 416 -21.13 -5.88 -3.60
C HIS A 416 -22.07 -5.99 -4.81
N LYS A 417 -22.17 -7.16 -5.46
CA LYS A 417 -23.18 -7.36 -6.50
C LYS A 417 -24.61 -7.52 -5.97
N SER A 418 -24.80 -7.81 -4.67
CA SER A 418 -26.11 -8.29 -4.18
C SER A 418 -26.96 -7.32 -3.35
N ASN A 419 -26.42 -6.30 -2.65
CA ASN A 419 -27.24 -5.52 -1.69
C ASN A 419 -27.13 -3.98 -1.79
N PHE A 420 -27.68 -3.40 -2.86
CA PHE A 420 -27.77 -1.95 -3.07
C PHE A 420 -28.58 -1.17 -2.02
N ASN A 421 -29.48 -1.82 -1.29
CA ASN A 421 -30.37 -1.16 -0.32
C ASN A 421 -29.65 -0.76 0.99
N LEU A 422 -28.46 -1.31 1.26
CA LEU A 422 -27.71 -1.04 2.50
C LEU A 422 -26.88 0.26 2.42
N LEU A 423 -26.59 0.77 1.22
CA LEU A 423 -25.78 1.98 1.03
C LEU A 423 -26.46 3.27 1.52
N THR A 424 -27.78 3.27 1.67
CA THR A 424 -28.58 4.40 2.18
C THR A 424 -29.35 4.02 3.45
N SER A 425 -28.90 3.01 4.19
CA SER A 425 -29.55 2.60 5.43
C SER A 425 -29.48 3.73 6.48
N ARG A 426 -30.48 3.83 7.35
CA ARG A 426 -30.51 4.84 8.42
C ARG A 426 -29.30 4.68 9.35
N GLU A 427 -28.90 3.44 9.61
CA GLU A 427 -27.74 3.09 10.44
C GLU A 427 -26.43 3.63 9.83
N ARG A 428 -26.22 3.47 8.52
CA ARG A 428 -25.06 4.05 7.83
C ARG A 428 -25.04 5.56 7.95
N VAL A 429 -26.18 6.22 7.70
CA VAL A 429 -26.29 7.68 7.79
C VAL A 429 -25.96 8.18 9.19
N ASP A 430 -26.51 7.53 10.22
CA ASP A 430 -26.25 7.91 11.61
C ASP A 430 -24.77 7.72 11.98
N ARG A 431 -24.14 6.63 11.52
CA ARG A 431 -22.70 6.40 11.70
C ARG A 431 -21.85 7.44 10.97
N VAL A 432 -22.21 7.79 9.72
CA VAL A 432 -21.47 8.81 8.96
C VAL A 432 -21.54 10.16 9.68
N ILE A 433 -22.73 10.55 10.14
CA ILE A 433 -22.95 11.77 10.92
C ILE A 433 -22.15 11.75 12.23
N GLU A 434 -22.12 10.62 12.93
CA GLU A 434 -21.39 10.44 14.18
C GLU A 434 -19.89 10.63 13.98
N GLN A 435 -19.27 9.92 13.03
CA GLN A 435 -17.83 10.07 12.79
C GLN A 435 -17.48 11.47 12.25
N ALA A 436 -18.31 12.06 11.39
CA ALA A 436 -18.11 13.41 10.88
C ALA A 436 -18.12 14.46 12.01
N LYS A 437 -18.99 14.29 13.01
CA LYS A 437 -19.01 15.11 14.23
C LYS A 437 -17.79 14.85 15.13
N PHE A 438 -17.46 13.58 15.37
CA PHE A 438 -16.36 13.18 16.25
C PHE A 438 -15.00 13.74 15.80
N TYR A 439 -14.69 13.61 14.51
CA TYR A 439 -13.44 14.15 13.95
C TYR A 439 -13.49 15.65 13.66
N GLY A 440 -14.71 16.20 13.44
CA GLY A 440 -14.98 17.62 13.28
C GLY A 440 -14.19 18.30 12.16
N SER A 441 -14.12 19.63 12.24
CA SER A 441 -13.35 20.50 11.34
C SER A 441 -12.34 21.37 12.10
N ASP A 442 -11.41 21.99 11.38
CA ASP A 442 -10.31 22.78 11.94
C ASP A 442 -10.71 23.88 12.94
N ASN A 443 -11.89 24.47 12.77
CA ASN A 443 -12.40 25.57 13.59
C ASN A 443 -13.84 25.33 14.12
N GLY A 444 -14.38 24.12 13.96
CA GLY A 444 -15.74 23.76 14.38
C GLY A 444 -16.85 24.18 13.40
N ILE A 445 -16.54 24.95 12.35
CA ILE A 445 -17.49 25.32 11.29
C ILE A 445 -17.24 24.45 10.06
N THR A 446 -18.03 23.40 9.89
CA THR A 446 -17.84 22.43 8.80
C THR A 446 -18.23 22.99 7.43
N ARG A 447 -17.34 22.87 6.46
CA ARG A 447 -17.55 23.12 5.04
C ARG A 447 -17.09 21.87 4.29
N GLY A 448 -18.01 20.93 4.12
CA GLY A 448 -17.70 19.56 3.73
C GLY A 448 -18.06 19.19 2.30
N LEU A 449 -17.26 18.32 1.70
CA LEU A 449 -17.66 17.56 0.50
C LEU A 449 -17.82 16.09 0.86
N ILE A 450 -18.88 15.46 0.33
CA ILE A 450 -19.14 14.03 0.51
C ILE A 450 -19.15 13.36 -0.87
N PHE A 451 -18.22 12.42 -1.07
CA PHE A 451 -18.09 11.65 -2.31
C PHE A 451 -18.82 10.31 -2.20
N CYS A 452 -19.86 10.15 -3.00
CA CYS A 452 -20.69 8.95 -3.09
C CYS A 452 -20.32 8.11 -4.31
N SER A 453 -20.76 6.86 -4.32
CA SER A 453 -20.53 5.94 -5.45
C SER A 453 -21.47 6.21 -6.62
N ARG A 454 -22.70 6.70 -6.36
CA ARG A 454 -23.76 6.85 -7.38
C ARG A 454 -24.56 8.15 -7.22
N LYS A 455 -25.10 8.64 -8.34
CA LYS A 455 -25.94 9.85 -8.37
C LYS A 455 -27.16 9.73 -7.45
N LYS A 456 -27.84 8.58 -7.49
CA LYS A 456 -29.02 8.31 -6.66
C LYS A 456 -28.66 8.30 -5.16
N GLU A 457 -27.57 7.63 -4.80
CA GLU A 457 -27.06 7.60 -3.42
C GLU A 457 -26.78 9.02 -2.89
N ALA A 458 -26.15 9.89 -3.69
CA ALA A 458 -25.88 11.27 -3.30
C ALA A 458 -27.17 12.06 -2.96
N VAL A 459 -28.23 11.89 -3.76
CA VAL A 459 -29.53 12.56 -3.54
C VAL A 459 -30.23 12.00 -2.30
N ASP A 460 -30.26 10.69 -2.15
CA ASP A 460 -30.90 10.01 -1.03
C ASP A 460 -30.21 10.36 0.30
N LEU A 461 -28.87 10.32 0.35
CA LEU A 461 -28.09 10.70 1.53
C LEU A 461 -28.24 12.18 1.89
N SER A 462 -28.24 13.08 0.89
CA SER A 462 -28.48 14.51 1.14
C SER A 462 -29.87 14.73 1.76
N THR A 463 -30.89 14.03 1.29
CA THR A 463 -32.25 14.11 1.86
C THR A 463 -32.25 13.63 3.32
N LEU A 464 -31.61 12.49 3.62
CA LEU A 464 -31.52 11.94 4.97
C LEU A 464 -30.74 12.84 5.94
N PHE A 465 -29.67 13.49 5.47
CA PHE A 465 -28.92 14.48 6.26
C PHE A 465 -29.76 15.71 6.59
N ASN A 466 -30.54 16.21 5.63
CA ASN A 466 -31.47 17.33 5.86
C ASN A 466 -32.54 16.98 6.90
N LEU A 467 -33.06 15.75 6.89
CA LEU A 467 -34.01 15.27 7.91
C LEU A 467 -33.39 15.21 9.33
N LYS A 468 -32.06 15.10 9.43
CA LYS A 468 -31.30 15.10 10.68
C LYS A 468 -30.80 16.50 11.08
N GLY A 469 -31.22 17.55 10.35
CA GLY A 469 -30.95 18.96 10.68
C GLY A 469 -29.70 19.57 10.03
N TYR A 470 -29.02 18.87 9.12
CA TYR A 470 -27.90 19.43 8.37
C TYR A 470 -28.36 20.16 7.11
N LYS A 471 -27.69 21.26 6.75
CA LYS A 471 -27.99 21.98 5.51
C LYS A 471 -27.15 21.38 4.37
N THR A 472 -27.76 20.56 3.52
CA THR A 472 -27.01 19.86 2.46
C THR A 472 -27.70 19.92 1.11
N VAL A 473 -26.92 19.77 0.05
CA VAL A 473 -27.40 19.65 -1.34
C VAL A 473 -26.62 18.56 -2.07
N ALA A 474 -27.27 17.86 -2.99
CA ALA A 474 -26.62 16.92 -3.89
C ALA A 474 -26.42 17.56 -5.26
N LEU A 475 -25.17 17.62 -5.73
CA LEU A 475 -24.84 18.06 -7.08
C LEU A 475 -24.46 16.85 -7.92
N THR A 476 -25.16 16.66 -9.05
CA THR A 476 -24.87 15.61 -10.04
C THR A 476 -24.46 16.19 -11.41
N GLY A 477 -23.96 15.36 -12.32
CA GLY A 477 -23.57 15.80 -13.68
C GLY A 477 -24.68 16.56 -14.42
N ASP A 478 -25.93 16.34 -14.02
CA ASP A 478 -27.14 16.92 -14.60
C ASP A 478 -27.52 18.29 -14.00
N SER A 479 -26.89 18.70 -12.89
CA SER A 479 -27.09 20.02 -12.25
C SER A 479 -26.60 21.17 -13.16
N SER A 480 -27.33 22.28 -13.18
CA SER A 480 -26.97 23.45 -13.99
C SER A 480 -25.73 24.18 -13.46
N GLU A 481 -25.06 25.00 -14.28
CA GLU A 481 -23.92 25.83 -13.81
C GLU A 481 -24.34 26.85 -12.76
N ILE A 482 -25.56 27.39 -12.86
CA ILE A 482 -26.12 28.36 -11.91
C ILE A 482 -26.31 27.70 -10.53
N GLU A 483 -26.96 26.53 -10.51
CA GLU A 483 -27.20 25.76 -9.27
C GLU A 483 -25.90 25.38 -8.57
N ARG A 484 -24.87 25.02 -9.35
CA ARG A 484 -23.52 24.74 -8.83
C ARG A 484 -22.91 25.99 -8.19
N ALA A 485 -22.91 27.12 -8.91
CA ALA A 485 -22.35 28.38 -8.42
C ALA A 485 -23.00 28.84 -7.12
N GLU A 486 -24.34 28.83 -7.05
CA GLU A 486 -25.07 29.19 -5.84
C GLU A 486 -24.76 28.26 -4.66
N SER A 487 -24.65 26.95 -4.92
CA SER A 487 -24.35 25.97 -3.87
C SER A 487 -22.93 26.14 -3.31
N ILE A 488 -21.97 26.48 -4.16
CA ILE A 488 -20.59 26.77 -3.76
C ILE A 488 -20.56 28.04 -2.90
N GLU A 489 -21.21 29.11 -3.34
CA GLU A 489 -21.28 30.37 -2.58
C GLU A 489 -21.92 30.14 -1.20
N LYS A 490 -23.00 29.35 -1.13
CA LYS A 490 -23.63 28.97 0.14
C LYS A 490 -22.70 28.12 1.01
N LEU A 491 -21.86 27.25 0.46
CA LEU A 491 -20.89 26.47 1.23
C LEU A 491 -19.77 27.36 1.81
N GLU A 492 -19.30 28.36 1.04
CA GLU A 492 -18.22 29.27 1.45
C GLU A 492 -18.67 30.42 2.36
N SER A 493 -19.97 30.67 2.42
CA SER A 493 -20.57 31.74 3.22
C SER A 493 -20.23 31.62 4.70
N ASP A 494 -19.88 32.75 5.32
CA ASP A 494 -19.69 32.84 6.77
C ASP A 494 -21.01 33.18 7.50
N ASN A 495 -22.11 33.41 6.76
CA ASN A 495 -23.44 33.59 7.32
C ASN A 495 -24.07 32.23 7.65
N LEU A 496 -24.01 31.82 8.92
CA LEU A 496 -24.54 30.55 9.43
C LEU A 496 -26.03 30.31 9.10
N GLY A 497 -26.82 31.37 8.86
CA GLY A 497 -28.23 31.26 8.48
C GLY A 497 -28.44 30.65 7.10
N VAL A 498 -27.58 31.00 6.13
CA VAL A 498 -27.70 30.60 4.71
C VAL A 498 -26.66 29.54 4.32
N LYS A 499 -25.61 29.41 5.12
CA LYS A 499 -24.48 28.50 4.88
C LYS A 499 -24.92 27.03 4.73
N LEU A 500 -24.35 26.33 3.76
CA LEU A 500 -24.42 24.86 3.66
C LEU A 500 -23.34 24.19 4.52
N ASP A 501 -23.64 23.02 5.06
CA ASP A 501 -22.69 22.19 5.81
C ASP A 501 -21.96 21.22 4.87
N TYR A 502 -22.70 20.60 3.94
CA TYR A 502 -22.16 19.62 3.01
C TYR A 502 -22.71 19.74 1.60
N ILE A 503 -21.88 19.43 0.61
CA ILE A 503 -22.30 19.11 -0.75
C ILE A 503 -22.01 17.63 -1.03
N PHE A 504 -23.04 16.87 -1.42
CA PHE A 504 -22.91 15.50 -1.88
C PHE A 504 -22.63 15.47 -3.38
N THR A 505 -21.71 14.59 -3.81
CA THR A 505 -21.32 14.49 -5.21
C THR A 505 -20.80 13.10 -5.57
N VAL A 506 -20.65 12.84 -6.87
CA VAL A 506 -19.98 11.65 -7.40
C VAL A 506 -18.70 12.08 -8.11
N ASP A 507 -18.84 12.69 -9.30
CA ASP A 507 -17.69 13.03 -10.15
C ASP A 507 -17.55 14.51 -10.50
N ILE A 508 -18.52 15.38 -10.18
CA ILE A 508 -18.48 16.79 -10.64
C ILE A 508 -17.25 17.52 -10.12
N PHE A 509 -16.89 17.24 -8.87
CA PHE A 509 -15.74 17.86 -8.22
C PHE A 509 -14.44 17.10 -8.44
N ASN A 510 -14.46 16.01 -9.23
CA ASN A 510 -13.22 15.38 -9.65
C ASN A 510 -12.40 16.36 -10.51
N GLU A 511 -13.06 17.24 -11.29
CA GLU A 511 -12.39 18.19 -12.18
C GLU A 511 -13.15 19.52 -12.32
N GLY A 512 -12.44 20.66 -12.16
CA GLY A 512 -12.88 21.96 -12.71
C GLY A 512 -13.85 22.82 -11.90
N ILE A 513 -13.93 22.64 -10.57
CA ILE A 513 -14.57 23.61 -9.66
C ILE A 513 -13.64 23.87 -8.46
N ASP A 514 -13.52 25.14 -8.07
CA ASP A 514 -12.64 25.58 -7.00
C ASP A 514 -13.39 25.87 -5.69
N ILE A 515 -13.12 25.01 -4.71
CA ILE A 515 -13.51 24.91 -3.30
C ILE A 515 -12.58 25.44 -2.19
N PRO A 516 -11.92 26.62 -2.22
CA PRO A 516 -10.78 26.87 -1.33
C PRO A 516 -11.06 26.68 0.17
N LYS A 517 -12.25 27.10 0.65
CA LYS A 517 -12.65 27.01 2.06
C LYS A 517 -13.08 25.61 2.55
N ILE A 518 -13.03 24.56 1.72
CA ILE A 518 -13.35 23.18 2.18
C ILE A 518 -12.41 22.79 3.31
N ASN A 519 -12.97 22.32 4.43
CA ASN A 519 -12.21 21.86 5.59
C ASN A 519 -12.56 20.44 6.05
N GLN A 520 -13.53 19.78 5.38
CA GLN A 520 -13.81 18.36 5.60
C GLN A 520 -14.10 17.65 4.27
N ILE A 521 -13.53 16.46 4.09
CA ILE A 521 -13.87 15.53 3.00
C ILE A 521 -14.31 14.22 3.62
N VAL A 522 -15.46 13.71 3.16
CA VAL A 522 -15.98 12.39 3.52
C VAL A 522 -16.03 11.53 2.27
N MET A 523 -15.39 10.36 2.30
CA MET A 523 -15.38 9.39 1.20
C MET A 523 -16.27 8.20 1.59
N LEU A 524 -17.32 7.96 0.81
CA LEU A 524 -18.31 6.89 1.02
C LEU A 524 -18.32 5.84 -0.09
N ARG A 525 -17.27 5.82 -0.92
CA ARG A 525 -17.17 4.98 -2.11
C ARG A 525 -15.85 4.21 -2.12
N PRO A 526 -15.81 3.01 -2.73
CA PRO A 526 -14.57 2.27 -2.88
C PRO A 526 -13.54 3.08 -3.67
N THR A 527 -12.27 2.94 -3.27
CA THR A 527 -11.15 3.51 -4.02
C THR A 527 -10.85 2.62 -5.23
N GLU A 528 -11.41 2.97 -6.38
CA GLU A 528 -11.14 2.27 -7.66
C GLU A 528 -9.83 2.70 -8.31
N SER A 529 -9.31 3.88 -7.94
CA SER A 529 -8.10 4.45 -8.52
C SER A 529 -7.41 5.40 -7.56
N ALA A 530 -6.11 5.19 -7.33
CA ALA A 530 -5.26 6.10 -6.56
C ALA A 530 -5.24 7.52 -7.14
N ILE A 531 -5.38 7.65 -8.48
CA ILE A 531 -5.41 8.92 -9.18
C ILE A 531 -6.64 9.73 -8.77
N ILE A 532 -7.82 9.11 -8.84
CA ILE A 532 -9.09 9.79 -8.52
C ILE A 532 -9.12 10.13 -7.03
N PHE A 533 -8.61 9.24 -6.17
CA PHE A 533 -8.47 9.50 -4.74
C PHE A 533 -7.64 10.76 -4.45
N ILE A 534 -6.45 10.90 -5.07
CA ILE A 534 -5.59 12.09 -4.90
C ILE A 534 -6.27 13.35 -5.44
N GLN A 535 -6.98 13.26 -6.58
CA GLN A 535 -7.71 14.41 -7.13
C GLN A 535 -8.81 14.90 -6.17
N GLN A 536 -9.56 13.98 -5.56
CA GLN A 536 -10.62 14.28 -4.60
C GLN A 536 -10.04 14.89 -3.32
N LEU A 537 -9.03 14.26 -2.75
CA LEU A 537 -8.29 14.77 -1.59
C LEU A 537 -7.76 16.18 -1.88
N GLY A 538 -7.16 16.37 -3.04
CA GLY A 538 -6.57 17.61 -3.53
C GLY A 538 -7.50 18.81 -3.59
N ARG A 539 -8.83 18.60 -3.64
CA ARG A 539 -9.82 19.69 -3.54
C ARG A 539 -9.81 20.35 -2.17
N GLY A 540 -9.57 19.57 -1.12
CA GLY A 540 -9.47 20.06 0.25
C GLY A 540 -8.07 20.53 0.64
N LEU A 541 -7.04 20.35 -0.18
CA LEU A 541 -5.65 20.65 0.20
C LEU A 541 -5.21 22.10 -0.07
N ARG A 542 -6.09 22.95 -0.61
CA ARG A 542 -5.77 24.36 -0.86
C ARG A 542 -5.61 25.12 0.46
N LYS A 543 -4.59 26.00 0.51
CA LYS A 543 -4.35 26.93 1.61
C LYS A 543 -5.19 28.19 1.42
N VAL A 544 -5.88 28.59 2.48
CA VAL A 544 -6.66 29.84 2.57
C VAL A 544 -6.48 30.41 3.97
N GLU A 545 -6.50 31.74 4.09
CA GLU A 545 -6.48 32.39 5.39
C GLU A 545 -7.64 31.91 6.28
N GLY A 546 -7.34 31.61 7.54
CA GLY A 546 -8.32 31.12 8.52
C GLY A 546 -8.59 29.61 8.48
N LYS A 547 -8.07 28.88 7.48
CA LYS A 547 -8.12 27.42 7.44
C LYS A 547 -6.87 26.80 8.05
N GLY A 548 -7.05 26.05 9.14
CA GLY A 548 -5.96 25.40 9.87
C GLY A 548 -5.48 24.09 9.23
N TYR A 549 -6.42 23.21 8.86
CA TYR A 549 -6.14 21.92 8.23
C TYR A 549 -7.39 21.35 7.54
N LEU A 550 -7.22 20.27 6.79
CA LEU A 550 -8.29 19.47 6.20
C LEU A 550 -8.54 18.19 7.03
N THR A 551 -9.77 17.96 7.47
CA THR A 551 -10.19 16.65 7.99
C THR A 551 -10.62 15.74 6.84
N VAL A 552 -10.08 14.53 6.74
CA VAL A 552 -10.49 13.53 5.74
C VAL A 552 -10.97 12.28 6.44
N ILE A 553 -12.19 11.85 6.15
CA ILE A 553 -12.82 10.67 6.75
C ILE A 553 -13.17 9.72 5.62
N ASP A 554 -12.51 8.56 5.59
CA ASP A 554 -12.72 7.55 4.56
C ASP A 554 -13.41 6.33 5.15
N PHE A 555 -14.62 6.03 4.67
CA PHE A 555 -15.43 4.89 5.09
C PHE A 555 -15.04 3.67 4.26
N ILE A 556 -14.22 2.81 4.87
CA ILE A 556 -13.58 1.67 4.20
C ILE A 556 -14.40 0.41 4.47
N GLY A 557 -14.99 -0.11 3.39
CA GLY A 557 -15.66 -1.41 3.33
C GLY A 557 -14.68 -2.56 3.11
N ASN A 558 -15.21 -3.78 2.96
CA ASN A 558 -14.40 -4.92 2.54
C ASN A 558 -14.25 -4.90 1.00
N TYR A 559 -13.23 -4.22 0.50
CA TYR A 559 -12.98 -4.07 -0.93
C TYR A 559 -11.60 -4.62 -1.27
N GLU A 560 -11.53 -5.40 -2.36
CA GLU A 560 -10.27 -5.93 -2.89
C GLU A 560 -9.26 -4.83 -3.23
N ASN A 561 -9.73 -3.63 -3.58
CA ASN A 561 -8.89 -2.51 -4.01
C ASN A 561 -8.39 -1.61 -2.87
N ASN A 562 -8.61 -1.97 -1.61
CA ASN A 562 -8.19 -1.17 -0.45
C ASN A 562 -6.66 -0.94 -0.41
N TYR A 563 -5.84 -1.79 -1.03
CA TYR A 563 -4.39 -1.61 -1.16
C TYR A 563 -4.00 -0.35 -1.97
N LEU A 564 -4.93 0.27 -2.72
CA LEU A 564 -4.68 1.54 -3.42
C LEU A 564 -4.62 2.76 -2.47
N ILE A 565 -5.21 2.67 -1.28
CA ILE A 565 -5.21 3.76 -0.29
C ILE A 565 -3.80 4.12 0.17
N PRO A 566 -2.95 3.17 0.65
CA PRO A 566 -1.57 3.49 0.99
C PRO A 566 -0.76 3.99 -0.21
N ILE A 567 -0.97 3.42 -1.41
CA ILE A 567 -0.30 3.90 -2.63
C ILE A 567 -0.61 5.38 -2.88
N ALA A 568 -1.88 5.77 -2.76
CA ALA A 568 -2.32 7.13 -3.00
C ALA A 568 -1.81 8.13 -1.94
N LEU A 569 -1.83 7.75 -0.67
CA LEU A 569 -1.47 8.63 0.44
C LEU A 569 0.04 8.80 0.64
N TYR A 570 0.80 7.72 0.52
CA TYR A 570 2.25 7.73 0.74
C TYR A 570 3.04 7.98 -0.54
N GLY A 571 2.41 7.83 -1.71
CA GLY A 571 3.03 8.05 -3.02
C GLY A 571 3.95 6.92 -3.49
N ASP A 572 3.93 5.77 -2.81
CA ASP A 572 4.70 4.60 -3.20
C ASP A 572 4.00 3.84 -4.34
N THR A 573 4.49 4.03 -5.56
CA THR A 573 4.01 3.36 -6.76
C THR A 573 4.81 2.13 -7.15
N SER A 574 5.60 1.55 -6.22
CA SER A 574 6.37 0.33 -6.47
C SER A 574 5.50 -0.93 -6.57
N TYR A 575 4.29 -0.90 -5.99
CA TYR A 575 3.41 -2.07 -5.81
C TYR A 575 4.09 -3.23 -5.06
N ASN A 576 5.12 -2.93 -4.28
CA ASN A 576 5.81 -3.90 -3.44
C ASN A 576 5.02 -4.10 -2.13
N LYS A 577 4.48 -5.31 -1.93
CA LYS A 577 3.63 -5.63 -0.77
C LYS A 577 4.30 -5.30 0.57
N ASP A 578 5.59 -5.59 0.72
CA ASP A 578 6.31 -5.34 1.98
C ASP A 578 6.47 -3.84 2.25
N SER A 579 6.70 -3.05 1.20
CA SER A 579 6.76 -1.58 1.31
C SER A 579 5.41 -1.00 1.72
N LEU A 580 4.31 -1.46 1.12
CA LEU A 580 2.95 -1.04 1.50
C LEU A 580 2.60 -1.41 2.95
N ARG A 581 2.92 -2.63 3.40
CA ARG A 581 2.68 -3.04 4.79
C ARG A 581 3.47 -2.18 5.77
N LYS A 582 4.74 -1.90 5.46
CA LYS A 582 5.58 -1.02 6.27
C LYS A 582 4.98 0.39 6.40
N LEU A 583 4.47 0.97 5.30
CA LEU A 583 3.85 2.29 5.31
C LEU A 583 2.58 2.34 6.18
N ILE A 584 1.74 1.30 6.13
CA ILE A 584 0.56 1.20 7.00
C ILE A 584 0.96 1.10 8.48
N THR A 585 2.00 0.32 8.80
CA THR A 585 2.46 0.15 10.18
C THR A 585 3.19 1.38 10.73
N GLU A 586 3.99 2.07 9.91
CA GLU A 586 4.68 3.30 10.31
C GLU A 586 3.74 4.51 10.39
N GLY A 587 2.57 4.44 9.74
CA GLY A 587 1.49 5.41 9.84
C GLY A 587 1.96 6.84 9.54
N SER A 588 1.67 7.75 10.48
CA SER A 588 1.96 9.18 10.34
C SER A 588 3.46 9.57 10.34
N ARG A 589 4.38 8.62 10.60
CA ARG A 589 5.82 8.91 10.69
C ARG A 589 6.42 9.30 9.33
N MET A 590 5.99 8.63 8.26
CA MET A 590 6.54 8.81 6.90
C MET A 590 5.89 9.96 6.13
N ILE A 591 4.83 10.56 6.67
CA ILE A 591 4.12 11.66 6.04
C ILE A 591 4.83 12.99 6.29
N PRO A 592 5.11 13.80 5.26
CA PRO A 592 5.71 15.12 5.43
C PRO A 592 4.84 16.09 6.22
N GLY A 593 5.50 17.01 6.92
CA GLY A 593 4.83 18.09 7.60
C GLY A 593 4.00 17.66 8.82
N ALA A 594 2.97 18.45 9.11
CA ALA A 594 2.07 18.27 10.24
C ALA A 594 0.85 17.36 9.94
N SER A 595 0.77 16.82 8.72
CA SER A 595 -0.32 15.92 8.34
C SER A 595 -0.20 14.55 9.03
N THR A 596 -1.33 13.90 9.24
CA THR A 596 -1.41 12.56 9.86
C THR A 596 -2.32 11.64 9.08
N ILE A 597 -2.02 10.34 9.17
CA ILE A 597 -2.84 9.25 8.66
C ILE A 597 -3.06 8.29 9.81
N ASN A 598 -4.34 7.97 10.05
CA ASN A 598 -4.76 7.05 11.07
C ASN A 598 -5.82 6.10 10.50
N PHE A 599 -5.73 4.83 10.87
CA PHE A 599 -6.72 3.81 10.55
C PHE A 599 -7.25 3.24 11.86
N ASP A 600 -8.55 2.93 11.93
CA ASP A 600 -9.03 2.05 12.99
C ASP A 600 -8.49 0.61 12.79
N GLN A 601 -8.55 -0.21 13.84
CA GLN A 601 -7.95 -1.55 13.82
C GLN A 601 -8.53 -2.44 12.71
N ILE A 602 -9.86 -2.48 12.60
CA ILE A 602 -10.56 -3.31 11.59
C ILE A 602 -10.21 -2.86 10.17
N THR A 603 -10.14 -1.56 9.93
CA THR A 603 -9.74 -0.99 8.65
C THR A 603 -8.30 -1.35 8.31
N LYS A 604 -7.39 -1.28 9.29
CA LYS A 604 -5.99 -1.66 9.10
C LYS A 604 -5.87 -3.13 8.70
N GLU A 605 -6.62 -4.02 9.35
CA GLU A 605 -6.73 -5.44 9.03
C GLU A 605 -7.25 -5.66 7.60
N ARG A 606 -8.36 -5.01 7.21
CA ARG A 606 -8.90 -5.07 5.83
C ARG A 606 -7.91 -4.59 4.77
N ILE A 607 -7.13 -3.55 5.06
CA ILE A 607 -6.09 -3.09 4.15
C ILE A 607 -4.99 -4.16 4.03
N PHE A 608 -4.55 -4.77 5.13
CA PHE A 608 -3.58 -5.87 5.08
C PHE A 608 -4.10 -7.07 4.29
N GLU A 609 -5.34 -7.51 4.54
CA GLU A 609 -6.00 -8.58 3.80
C GLU A 609 -6.05 -8.28 2.30
N SER A 610 -6.41 -7.05 1.91
CA SER A 610 -6.42 -6.64 0.50
C SER A 610 -5.02 -6.61 -0.13
N ILE A 611 -3.96 -6.29 0.64
CA ILE A 611 -2.57 -6.36 0.17
C ILE A 611 -2.15 -7.81 -0.02
N ASP A 612 -2.56 -8.69 0.90
CA ASP A 612 -2.21 -10.11 0.90
C ASP A 612 -2.89 -10.84 -0.26
N SER A 613 -4.19 -10.63 -0.48
CA SER A 613 -4.97 -11.23 -1.56
C SER A 613 -4.66 -10.65 -2.95
N ALA A 614 -4.32 -9.36 -3.04
CA ALA A 614 -4.09 -8.72 -4.33
C ALA A 614 -2.92 -9.33 -5.11
N ASN A 615 -3.18 -9.74 -6.36
CA ASN A 615 -2.15 -10.21 -7.27
C ASN A 615 -1.42 -9.03 -7.93
N MET A 616 -0.29 -8.62 -7.34
CA MET A 616 0.60 -7.57 -7.87
C MET A 616 1.43 -8.03 -9.08
N GLN A 617 1.03 -9.07 -9.81
CA GLN A 617 1.74 -9.59 -10.98
C GLN A 617 0.79 -9.89 -12.16
N LEU A 618 -0.44 -9.37 -12.11
CA LEU A 618 -1.36 -9.47 -13.24
C LEU A 618 -0.76 -8.87 -14.51
N LEU A 619 -0.82 -9.62 -15.61
CA LEU A 619 -0.25 -9.20 -16.89
C LEU A 619 -0.87 -7.89 -17.39
N SER A 620 -2.17 -7.68 -17.16
CA SER A 620 -2.88 -6.44 -17.52
C SER A 620 -2.22 -5.21 -16.88
N ASP A 621 -1.90 -5.31 -15.59
CA ASP A 621 -1.36 -4.21 -14.81
C ASP A 621 0.11 -3.97 -15.14
N LEU A 622 0.89 -5.05 -15.25
CA LEU A 622 2.29 -4.97 -15.69
C LEU A 622 2.38 -4.34 -17.08
N LYS A 623 1.52 -4.74 -18.03
CA LYS A 623 1.45 -4.11 -19.37
C LYS A 623 1.09 -2.63 -19.28
N LYS A 624 0.16 -2.26 -18.40
CA LYS A 624 -0.26 -0.86 -18.22
C LYS A 624 0.88 0.01 -17.69
N ASP A 625 1.59 -0.45 -16.66
CA ASP A 625 2.70 0.30 -16.07
C ASP A 625 3.92 0.37 -16.99
N TYR A 626 4.21 -0.72 -17.70
CA TYR A 626 5.22 -0.74 -18.77
C TYR A 626 4.90 0.28 -19.86
N LYS A 627 3.67 0.26 -20.40
CA LYS A 627 3.23 1.22 -21.41
C LYS A 627 3.29 2.65 -20.90
N LEU A 628 2.89 2.89 -19.65
CA LEU A 628 2.93 4.21 -19.06
C LEU A 628 4.36 4.77 -19.01
N LEU A 629 5.32 3.98 -18.55
CA LEU A 629 6.72 4.43 -18.53
C LEU A 629 7.30 4.57 -19.94
N LYS A 630 6.97 3.66 -20.86
CA LYS A 630 7.32 3.79 -22.27
C LYS A 630 6.82 5.10 -22.87
N PHE A 631 5.58 5.48 -22.58
CA PHE A 631 5.00 6.75 -23.00
C PHE A 631 5.73 7.94 -22.37
N LYS A 632 6.10 7.88 -21.08
CA LYS A 632 6.91 8.94 -20.45
C LYS A 632 8.27 9.12 -21.13
N LEU A 633 8.97 8.04 -21.46
CA LEU A 633 10.33 8.06 -22.00
C LEU A 633 10.41 8.28 -23.52
N GLY A 634 9.37 7.89 -24.26
CA GLY A 634 9.39 7.83 -25.73
C GLY A 634 10.24 6.68 -26.30
N ARG A 635 10.75 5.78 -25.45
CA ARG A 635 11.52 4.58 -25.82
C ARG A 635 11.14 3.40 -24.93
N THR A 636 11.53 2.19 -25.32
CA THR A 636 11.37 1.00 -24.47
C THR A 636 12.12 1.20 -23.15
N PRO A 637 11.44 1.10 -22.00
CA PRO A 637 12.08 1.23 -20.70
C PRO A 637 12.94 0.01 -20.38
N MET A 638 13.95 0.23 -19.55
CA MET A 638 14.80 -0.76 -18.88
C MET A 638 14.48 -0.77 -17.38
N MET A 639 14.99 -1.74 -16.61
CA MET A 639 14.71 -1.87 -15.17
C MET A 639 15.12 -0.62 -14.38
N MET A 640 16.29 -0.04 -14.66
CA MET A 640 16.74 1.18 -13.97
C MET A 640 15.87 2.40 -14.28
N ASP A 641 15.22 2.45 -15.44
CA ASP A 641 14.28 3.55 -15.75
C ASP A 641 13.07 3.53 -14.79
N PHE A 642 12.59 2.34 -14.38
CA PHE A 642 11.50 2.26 -13.39
C PHE A 642 11.93 2.82 -12.04
N ILE A 643 13.18 2.58 -11.65
CA ILE A 643 13.75 3.06 -10.40
C ILE A 643 13.92 4.58 -10.42
N GLU A 644 14.52 5.12 -11.47
CA GLU A 644 14.76 6.57 -11.62
C GLU A 644 13.44 7.37 -11.61
N HIS A 645 12.38 6.79 -12.18
CA HIS A 645 11.05 7.39 -12.22
C HIS A 645 10.15 7.01 -11.04
N GLY A 646 10.66 6.32 -10.00
CA GLY A 646 9.89 5.92 -8.81
C GLY A 646 8.64 5.08 -9.14
N SER A 647 8.69 4.32 -10.24
CA SER A 647 7.58 3.54 -10.77
C SER A 647 7.53 2.13 -10.16
N ARG A 648 6.76 1.21 -10.78
CA ARG A 648 6.62 -0.17 -10.33
C ARG A 648 7.97 -0.86 -10.16
N ASP A 649 8.11 -1.66 -9.09
CA ASP A 649 9.30 -2.47 -8.84
C ASP A 649 9.58 -3.36 -10.07
N PRO A 650 10.73 -3.16 -10.75
CA PRO A 650 10.99 -3.85 -11.99
C PRO A 650 11.20 -5.37 -11.79
N TYR A 651 11.47 -5.83 -10.57
CA TYR A 651 11.59 -7.25 -10.27
C TYR A 651 10.23 -7.98 -10.36
N LEU A 652 9.10 -7.28 -10.29
CA LEU A 652 7.78 -7.87 -10.52
C LEU A 652 7.62 -8.37 -11.98
N PHE A 653 8.22 -7.68 -12.96
CA PHE A 653 8.26 -8.16 -14.35
C PHE A 653 9.12 -9.42 -14.50
N VAL A 654 10.24 -9.47 -13.77
CA VAL A 654 11.14 -10.64 -13.72
C VAL A 654 10.43 -11.84 -13.10
N ASN A 655 9.71 -11.67 -11.99
CA ASN A 655 8.94 -12.74 -11.37
C ASN A 655 7.87 -13.31 -12.33
N TYR A 656 7.22 -12.44 -13.10
CA TYR A 656 6.16 -12.83 -14.03
C TYR A 656 6.69 -13.54 -15.31
N SER A 657 7.82 -13.11 -15.89
CA SER A 657 8.33 -13.63 -17.19
C SER A 657 9.73 -14.25 -17.12
N ASN A 658 10.22 -14.56 -15.92
CA ASN A 658 11.56 -15.05 -15.61
C ASN A 658 12.72 -14.07 -15.85
N SER A 659 12.58 -13.14 -16.78
CA SER A 659 13.51 -12.04 -17.02
C SER A 659 12.75 -10.83 -17.54
N TYR A 660 13.34 -9.64 -17.40
CA TYR A 660 12.74 -8.42 -17.95
C TYR A 660 12.69 -8.46 -19.49
N TYR A 661 13.73 -9.02 -20.14
CA TYR A 661 13.77 -9.20 -21.59
C TYR A 661 12.59 -10.04 -22.11
N ASN A 662 12.30 -11.18 -21.46
CA ASN A 662 11.16 -12.03 -21.82
C ASN A 662 9.82 -11.31 -21.67
N PHE A 663 9.69 -10.47 -20.64
CA PHE A 663 8.50 -9.65 -20.48
C PHE A 663 8.35 -8.69 -21.66
N VAL A 664 9.41 -7.97 -22.04
CA VAL A 664 9.40 -7.05 -23.19
C VAL A 664 9.02 -7.79 -24.48
N LEU A 665 9.62 -8.95 -24.77
CA LEU A 665 9.26 -9.77 -25.92
C LEU A 665 7.77 -10.16 -25.93
N LYS A 666 7.21 -10.52 -24.76
CA LYS A 666 5.80 -10.91 -24.62
C LYS A 666 4.84 -9.75 -24.86
N VAL A 667 5.25 -8.52 -24.58
CA VAL A 667 4.41 -7.32 -24.73
C VAL A 667 4.55 -6.70 -26.12
N GLU A 668 5.76 -6.71 -26.69
CA GLU A 668 6.12 -6.05 -27.94
C GLU A 668 6.27 -7.04 -29.11
N ALA A 669 5.28 -7.93 -29.29
CA ALA A 669 5.29 -9.09 -30.21
C ALA A 669 5.71 -8.84 -31.69
N GLU A 670 6.03 -7.61 -32.08
CA GLU A 670 6.55 -7.20 -33.39
C GLU A 670 8.10 -7.15 -33.47
N ASN A 671 8.82 -7.29 -32.35
CA ASN A 671 10.28 -7.36 -32.35
C ASN A 671 10.77 -8.81 -32.54
N ASN A 672 11.46 -9.09 -33.65
CA ASN A 672 12.11 -10.37 -33.93
C ASN A 672 13.01 -10.79 -32.75
N GLN A 673 12.97 -12.07 -32.36
CA GLN A 673 13.92 -12.63 -31.37
C GLN A 673 15.36 -12.43 -31.87
N GLU A 674 16.07 -11.43 -31.31
CA GLU A 674 17.47 -11.17 -31.64
C GLU A 674 18.45 -12.09 -30.88
N LEU A 675 18.02 -12.66 -29.75
CA LEU A 675 18.87 -13.46 -28.86
C LEU A 675 18.67 -14.96 -29.06
N SER A 676 19.77 -15.71 -28.95
CA SER A 676 19.74 -17.18 -28.94
C SER A 676 19.06 -17.72 -27.67
N LEU A 677 18.50 -18.93 -27.74
CA LEU A 677 17.88 -19.61 -26.59
C LEU A 677 18.81 -19.69 -25.35
N LYS A 678 20.12 -19.91 -25.57
CA LYS A 678 21.11 -19.91 -24.48
C LYS A 678 21.28 -18.53 -23.83
N GLN A 679 21.31 -17.44 -24.61
CA GLN A 679 21.39 -16.07 -24.07
C GLN A 679 20.13 -15.71 -23.28
N VAL A 680 18.96 -16.09 -23.78
CA VAL A 680 17.68 -15.88 -23.06
C VAL A 680 17.69 -16.61 -21.71
N LYS A 681 18.06 -17.89 -21.70
CA LYS A 681 18.17 -18.67 -20.46
C LYS A 681 19.19 -18.07 -19.48
N LEU A 682 20.32 -17.57 -19.96
CA LEU A 682 21.29 -16.86 -19.11
C LEU A 682 20.70 -15.62 -18.45
N LEU A 683 19.92 -14.80 -19.19
CA LEU A 683 19.25 -13.63 -18.60
C LEU A 683 18.25 -14.04 -17.52
N GLU A 684 17.50 -15.12 -17.70
CA GLU A 684 16.59 -15.66 -16.66
C GLU A 684 17.33 -16.09 -15.40
N LEU A 685 18.41 -16.86 -15.58
CA LEU A 685 19.21 -17.36 -14.46
C LEU A 685 19.85 -16.21 -13.68
N PHE A 686 20.48 -15.25 -14.36
CA PHE A 686 21.04 -14.08 -13.69
C PHE A 686 19.97 -13.24 -12.99
N ALA A 687 18.84 -12.98 -13.63
CA ALA A 687 17.79 -12.15 -13.05
C ALA A 687 17.20 -12.75 -11.76
N LYS A 688 16.92 -14.07 -11.74
CA LYS A 688 16.32 -14.74 -10.57
C LYS A 688 17.31 -15.14 -9.48
N GLU A 689 18.48 -15.63 -9.88
CA GLU A 689 19.40 -16.34 -8.98
C GLU A 689 20.57 -15.49 -8.51
N ILE A 690 20.90 -14.39 -9.20
CA ILE A 690 22.06 -13.55 -8.87
C ILE A 690 21.59 -12.11 -8.59
N ASN A 691 20.92 -11.50 -9.56
CA ASN A 691 20.49 -10.10 -9.54
C ASN A 691 19.16 -9.90 -8.78
N ASN A 692 18.89 -10.72 -7.76
CA ASN A 692 17.70 -10.64 -6.92
C ASN A 692 17.86 -9.68 -5.73
N SER A 693 18.95 -8.90 -5.69
CA SER A 693 19.31 -7.92 -4.66
C SER A 693 19.56 -8.47 -3.25
N LYS A 694 19.53 -9.79 -3.01
CA LYS A 694 19.70 -10.34 -1.64
C LYS A 694 21.17 -10.46 -1.22
N ARG A 695 22.08 -10.65 -2.18
CA ARG A 695 23.54 -10.71 -2.00
C ARG A 695 24.19 -9.84 -3.07
N VAL A 696 25.04 -8.89 -2.68
CA VAL A 696 25.53 -7.82 -3.57
C VAL A 696 26.88 -8.17 -4.21
N GLU A 697 27.62 -9.07 -3.58
CA GLU A 697 28.98 -9.45 -3.96
C GLU A 697 29.04 -9.96 -5.41
N GLU A 698 28.14 -10.87 -5.81
CA GLU A 698 28.11 -11.40 -7.17
C GLU A 698 27.82 -10.30 -8.21
N SER A 699 26.83 -9.44 -7.96
CA SER A 699 26.47 -8.34 -8.86
C SER A 699 27.62 -7.31 -8.97
N LEU A 700 28.36 -7.05 -7.90
CA LEU A 700 29.53 -6.16 -7.93
C LEU A 700 30.71 -6.75 -8.69
N ILE A 701 30.96 -8.06 -8.56
CA ILE A 701 31.98 -8.75 -9.38
C ILE A 701 31.65 -8.56 -10.87
N ILE A 702 30.39 -8.80 -11.27
CA ILE A 702 29.93 -8.61 -12.66
C ILE A 702 30.17 -7.17 -13.10
N LYS A 703 29.68 -6.18 -12.34
CA LYS A 703 29.81 -4.76 -12.66
C LYS A 703 31.27 -4.37 -12.90
N LEU A 704 32.13 -4.67 -11.91
CA LEU A 704 33.54 -4.26 -11.96
C LEU A 704 34.29 -4.96 -13.10
N LEU A 705 33.95 -6.22 -13.41
CA LEU A 705 34.55 -6.94 -14.55
C LEU A 705 34.14 -6.35 -15.89
N ILE A 706 32.89 -5.91 -16.04
CA ILE A 706 32.43 -5.26 -17.27
C ILE A 706 33.15 -3.91 -17.47
N GLU A 707 33.39 -3.16 -16.39
CA GLU A 707 34.03 -1.85 -16.44
C GLU A 707 35.56 -1.93 -16.67
N SER A 708 36.24 -2.89 -16.05
CA SER A 708 37.72 -2.97 -16.02
C SER A 708 38.31 -4.12 -16.86
N GLY A 709 37.51 -5.09 -17.27
CA GLY A 709 37.93 -6.30 -17.99
C GLY A 709 38.64 -7.36 -17.13
N LYS A 710 39.24 -6.98 -16.00
CA LYS A 710 39.87 -7.88 -15.00
C LYS A 710 39.74 -7.29 -13.61
N LEU A 711 39.42 -8.11 -12.62
CA LEU A 711 39.24 -7.67 -11.23
C LEU A 711 40.13 -8.49 -10.28
N SER A 712 41.07 -7.84 -9.58
CA SER A 712 41.85 -8.50 -8.53
C SER A 712 40.98 -8.86 -7.32
N ILE A 713 41.20 -10.02 -6.71
CA ILE A 713 40.49 -10.43 -5.49
C ILE A 713 40.76 -9.43 -4.34
N THR A 714 41.99 -8.91 -4.24
CA THR A 714 42.37 -7.94 -3.21
C THR A 714 41.60 -6.63 -3.39
N ASP A 715 41.53 -6.12 -4.62
CA ASP A 715 40.82 -4.88 -4.93
C ASP A 715 39.31 -5.01 -4.69
N PHE A 716 38.75 -6.19 -4.98
CA PHE A 716 37.36 -6.50 -4.68
C PHE A 716 37.07 -6.48 -3.17
N LYS A 717 37.91 -7.14 -2.36
CA LYS A 717 37.81 -7.11 -0.89
C LYS A 717 37.88 -5.68 -0.35
N GLU A 718 38.80 -4.88 -0.85
CA GLU A 718 38.93 -3.47 -0.46
C GLU A 718 37.71 -2.64 -0.84
N THR A 719 37.14 -2.88 -2.02
CA THR A 719 35.96 -2.15 -2.51
C THR A 719 34.74 -2.42 -1.63
N ILE A 720 34.50 -3.69 -1.27
CA ILE A 720 33.42 -4.07 -0.35
C ILE A 720 33.65 -3.43 1.03
N PHE A 721 34.86 -3.50 1.56
CA PHE A 721 35.17 -2.93 2.87
C PHE A 721 34.99 -1.40 2.91
N LYS A 722 35.45 -0.69 1.87
CA LYS A 722 35.30 0.77 1.75
C LYS A 722 33.84 1.19 1.64
N LYS A 723 33.02 0.42 0.91
CA LYS A 723 31.61 0.78 0.64
C LYS A 723 30.63 0.33 1.73
N TYR A 724 30.77 -0.89 2.24
CA TYR A 724 29.80 -1.51 3.16
C TYR A 724 30.34 -1.76 4.57
N HIS A 725 31.62 -1.47 4.82
CA HIS A 725 32.24 -1.61 6.15
C HIS A 725 32.25 -3.03 6.73
N TYR A 726 32.16 -4.07 5.89
CA TYR A 726 32.41 -5.46 6.30
C TYR A 726 33.46 -6.12 5.40
N SER A 727 34.12 -7.15 5.92
CA SER A 727 35.13 -7.94 5.20
C SER A 727 34.55 -9.26 4.70
N ILE A 728 34.91 -9.65 3.47
CA ILE A 728 34.54 -10.94 2.89
C ILE A 728 35.63 -11.99 3.09
N THR A 729 35.22 -13.24 3.35
CA THR A 729 36.13 -14.38 3.52
C THR A 729 36.50 -15.02 2.18
N ASP A 730 37.55 -15.84 2.15
CA ASP A 730 37.91 -16.62 0.96
C ASP A 730 36.85 -17.66 0.60
N GLU A 731 36.12 -18.17 1.59
CA GLU A 731 34.95 -19.04 1.39
C GLU A 731 33.81 -18.29 0.70
N THR A 732 33.56 -17.03 1.09
CA THR A 732 32.58 -16.15 0.43
C THR A 732 32.94 -15.98 -1.05
N ILE A 733 34.22 -15.77 -1.37
CA ILE A 733 34.69 -15.64 -2.76
C ILE A 733 34.48 -16.94 -3.56
N LYS A 734 34.79 -18.09 -2.98
CA LYS A 734 34.52 -19.40 -3.61
C LYS A 734 33.03 -19.62 -3.85
N SER A 735 32.19 -19.25 -2.89
CA SER A 735 30.73 -19.31 -3.03
C SER A 735 30.25 -18.41 -4.16
N CYS A 736 30.71 -17.15 -4.24
CA CYS A 736 30.37 -16.25 -5.35
C CYS A 736 30.75 -16.83 -6.71
N MET A 737 31.93 -17.45 -6.83
CA MET A 737 32.36 -18.13 -8.07
C MET A 737 31.41 -19.27 -8.46
N SER A 738 31.07 -20.13 -7.50
CA SER A 738 30.18 -21.27 -7.71
C SER A 738 28.76 -20.80 -8.09
N ASN A 739 28.26 -19.74 -7.47
CA ASN A 739 26.96 -19.13 -7.80
C ASN A 739 26.97 -18.50 -9.20
N LEU A 740 28.00 -17.72 -9.55
CA LEU A 740 28.12 -17.06 -10.85
C LEU A 740 28.24 -18.04 -12.02
N ASN A 741 28.78 -19.24 -11.79
CA ASN A 741 28.78 -20.32 -12.77
C ASN A 741 27.53 -21.22 -12.66
N PHE A 742 26.59 -20.93 -11.76
CA PHE A 742 25.35 -21.70 -11.52
C PHE A 742 25.56 -23.17 -11.11
N GLU A 743 26.60 -23.46 -10.34
CA GLU A 743 26.87 -24.79 -9.78
C GLU A 743 26.01 -25.08 -8.53
N PHE A 744 25.65 -24.02 -7.77
CA PHE A 744 24.83 -24.11 -6.56
C PHE A 744 23.38 -24.55 -6.85
N ILE A 745 22.81 -24.08 -7.97
CA ILE A 745 21.44 -24.36 -8.39
C ILE A 745 21.39 -25.71 -9.09
N ARG A 746 20.40 -26.52 -8.75
CA ARG A 746 20.19 -27.84 -9.34
C ARG A 746 18.79 -27.98 -9.91
N GLU A 747 18.69 -28.56 -11.10
CA GLU A 747 17.43 -28.91 -11.76
C GLU A 747 17.39 -30.43 -11.96
N LYS A 748 16.18 -30.98 -12.12
CA LYS A 748 15.98 -32.40 -12.35
C LYS A 748 16.00 -32.66 -13.85
N GLU A 749 16.98 -33.43 -14.31
CA GLU A 749 17.11 -33.87 -15.70
C GLU A 749 17.29 -35.39 -15.72
N ASP A 750 16.49 -36.10 -16.53
CA ASP A 750 16.47 -37.57 -16.63
C ASP A 750 16.41 -38.30 -15.27
N GLY A 751 15.67 -37.74 -14.31
CA GLY A 751 15.48 -38.33 -12.98
C GLY A 751 16.65 -38.09 -12.00
N LYS A 752 17.74 -37.43 -12.41
CA LYS A 752 18.88 -37.06 -11.56
C LYS A 752 18.91 -35.56 -11.28
N MET A 753 19.42 -35.18 -10.11
CA MET A 753 19.61 -33.77 -9.72
C MET A 753 21.00 -33.29 -10.15
N LEU A 754 21.07 -32.63 -11.31
CA LEU A 754 22.29 -32.07 -11.88
C LEU A 754 22.35 -30.56 -11.63
N SER A 755 23.55 -29.98 -11.61
CA SER A 755 23.69 -28.53 -11.52
C SER A 755 23.27 -27.87 -12.84
N VAL A 756 22.74 -26.64 -12.76
CA VAL A 756 22.37 -25.86 -13.95
C VAL A 756 23.59 -25.65 -14.87
N ASN A 757 24.78 -25.52 -14.28
CA ASN A 757 26.04 -25.50 -15.03
C ASN A 757 26.21 -26.73 -15.96
N GLU A 758 26.03 -27.94 -15.41
CA GLU A 758 26.19 -29.22 -16.13
C GLU A 758 25.13 -29.40 -17.24
N ILE A 759 23.90 -28.95 -16.98
CA ILE A 759 22.76 -29.11 -17.91
C ILE A 759 22.95 -28.23 -19.16
N TYR A 760 23.34 -26.97 -18.98
CA TYR A 760 23.40 -26.00 -20.08
C TYR A 760 24.82 -25.78 -20.64
N ASP A 761 25.82 -26.47 -20.08
CA ASP A 761 27.25 -26.35 -20.39
C ASP A 761 27.71 -24.88 -20.28
N LEU A 762 27.63 -24.35 -19.05
CA LEU A 762 27.91 -22.94 -18.77
C LEU A 762 29.38 -22.72 -18.36
N ASP A 763 30.03 -21.76 -19.00
CA ASP A 763 31.36 -21.28 -18.61
C ASP A 763 31.33 -19.76 -18.60
N ILE A 764 31.24 -19.14 -17.42
CA ILE A 764 30.97 -17.70 -17.29
C ILE A 764 32.20 -16.97 -16.76
N ILE A 765 32.71 -17.36 -15.60
CA ILE A 765 33.78 -16.66 -14.89
C ILE A 765 34.87 -17.63 -14.42
N LYS A 766 36.13 -17.19 -14.50
CA LYS A 766 37.33 -17.94 -14.06
C LYS A 766 38.22 -17.06 -13.19
N ILE A 767 39.06 -17.70 -12.38
CA ILE A 767 40.15 -17.03 -11.65
C ILE A 767 41.46 -17.34 -12.36
N GLU A 768 42.14 -16.31 -12.86
CA GLU A 768 43.49 -16.40 -13.42
C GLU A 768 44.39 -15.37 -12.74
N ASN A 769 45.61 -15.76 -12.35
CA ASN A 769 46.60 -14.89 -11.72
C ASN A 769 46.07 -14.12 -10.48
N GLY A 770 45.17 -14.72 -9.69
CA GLY A 770 44.61 -14.09 -8.49
C GLY A 770 43.53 -13.03 -8.75
N GLY A 771 43.01 -12.96 -9.98
CA GLY A 771 41.90 -12.08 -10.35
C GLY A 771 40.79 -12.81 -11.10
N PHE A 772 39.58 -12.26 -11.03
CA PHE A 772 38.43 -12.69 -11.79
C PHE A 772 38.55 -12.25 -13.26
N ILE A 773 38.11 -13.12 -14.17
CA ILE A 773 37.98 -12.84 -15.61
C ILE A 773 36.74 -13.53 -16.19
N PHE A 774 36.12 -12.94 -17.21
CA PHE A 774 35.09 -13.63 -18.00
C PHE A 774 35.71 -14.69 -18.91
N SER A 775 35.01 -15.80 -19.11
CA SER A 775 35.39 -16.82 -20.09
C SER A 775 35.31 -16.26 -21.51
N LYS A 776 36.05 -16.86 -22.45
CA LYS A 776 35.98 -16.47 -23.87
C LYS A 776 34.59 -16.68 -24.45
N THR A 777 33.90 -17.74 -24.03
CA THR A 777 32.53 -18.06 -24.45
C THR A 777 31.56 -16.97 -24.00
N PHE A 778 31.63 -16.56 -22.73
CA PHE A 778 30.75 -15.53 -22.20
C PHE A 778 31.04 -14.15 -22.78
N LEU A 779 32.31 -13.81 -23.02
CA LEU A 779 32.69 -12.59 -23.74
C LEU A 779 32.06 -12.52 -25.14
N SER A 780 31.89 -13.65 -25.83
CA SER A 780 31.21 -13.68 -27.12
C SER A 780 29.72 -13.29 -27.01
N TYR A 781 29.03 -13.68 -25.93
CA TYR A 781 27.65 -13.28 -25.70
C TYR A 781 27.51 -11.79 -25.39
N LEU A 782 28.50 -11.20 -24.69
CA LEU A 782 28.56 -9.77 -24.40
C LEU A 782 28.82 -8.90 -25.65
N THR A 783 29.17 -9.49 -26.80
CA THR A 783 29.26 -8.73 -28.07
C THR A 783 27.89 -8.38 -28.63
N GLN A 784 26.83 -9.12 -28.25
CA GLN A 784 25.47 -8.79 -28.62
C GLN A 784 24.96 -7.67 -27.69
N GLU A 785 24.59 -6.54 -28.29
CA GLU A 785 24.25 -5.30 -27.57
C GLU A 785 22.98 -5.42 -26.70
N THR A 786 21.90 -6.00 -27.21
CA THR A 786 20.64 -6.29 -26.50
C THR A 786 20.87 -7.12 -25.24
N PHE A 787 21.60 -8.24 -25.33
CA PHE A 787 21.97 -9.10 -24.20
C PHE A 787 22.80 -8.33 -23.17
N LYS A 788 23.84 -7.64 -23.64
CA LYS A 788 24.72 -6.85 -22.78
C LYS A 788 23.94 -5.77 -22.00
N ASN A 789 23.05 -5.05 -22.68
CA ASN A 789 22.27 -3.97 -22.07
C ASN A 789 21.31 -4.51 -21.00
N HIS A 790 20.53 -5.54 -21.30
CA HIS A 790 19.64 -6.17 -20.31
C HIS A 790 20.37 -6.82 -19.13
N PHE A 791 21.54 -7.41 -19.39
CA PHE A 791 22.37 -8.00 -18.35
C PHE A 791 22.93 -6.95 -17.39
N ILE A 792 23.53 -5.88 -17.93
CA ILE A 792 24.07 -4.76 -17.14
C ILE A 792 22.97 -4.08 -16.32
N ASP A 793 21.84 -3.79 -16.96
CA ASP A 793 20.71 -3.12 -16.33
C ASP A 793 20.13 -3.94 -15.16
N SER A 794 19.98 -5.26 -15.33
CA SER A 794 19.60 -6.18 -14.25
C SER A 794 20.62 -6.17 -13.09
N THR A 795 21.92 -6.12 -13.41
CA THR A 795 22.99 -6.04 -12.40
C THR A 795 22.97 -4.70 -11.64
N TYR A 796 22.75 -3.59 -12.33
CA TYR A 796 22.63 -2.27 -11.69
C TYR A 796 21.40 -2.19 -10.79
N TYR A 797 20.26 -2.74 -11.21
CA TYR A 797 19.07 -2.86 -10.38
C TYR A 797 19.38 -3.61 -9.07
N SER A 798 20.03 -4.78 -9.15
CA SER A 798 20.37 -5.59 -7.97
C SER A 798 21.24 -4.82 -6.96
N ILE A 799 22.25 -4.09 -7.44
CA ILE A 799 23.14 -3.29 -6.60
C ILE A 799 22.39 -2.12 -5.97
N TYR A 800 21.59 -1.41 -6.78
CA TYR A 800 20.80 -0.27 -6.30
C TYR A 800 19.84 -0.67 -5.18
N GLU A 801 19.07 -1.74 -5.39
CA GLU A 801 18.07 -2.17 -4.40
C GLU A 801 18.74 -2.71 -3.13
N PHE A 802 19.89 -3.38 -3.24
CA PHE A 802 20.69 -3.74 -2.07
C PHE A 802 21.17 -2.49 -1.31
N ASP A 803 21.76 -1.52 -2.01
CA ASP A 803 22.28 -0.28 -1.42
C ASP A 803 21.19 0.51 -0.68
N LYS A 804 19.99 0.59 -1.27
CA LYS A 804 18.81 1.25 -0.69
C LYS A 804 18.38 0.61 0.62
N LEU A 805 18.44 -0.72 0.72
CA LEU A 805 18.00 -1.49 1.89
C LEU A 805 19.11 -1.70 2.92
N PHE A 806 20.37 -1.48 2.55
CA PHE A 806 21.51 -1.70 3.42
C PHE A 806 21.65 -0.58 4.46
N VAL A 807 21.47 -0.96 5.73
CA VAL A 807 21.76 -0.09 6.87
C VAL A 807 22.83 -0.76 7.72
N PRO A 808 24.02 -0.15 7.93
CA PRO A 808 25.13 -0.79 8.63
C PRO A 808 24.77 -1.35 10.02
N GLN A 809 23.88 -0.68 10.75
CA GLN A 809 23.42 -1.09 12.08
C GLN A 809 22.56 -2.36 12.05
N ASN A 810 21.86 -2.60 10.93
CA ASN A 810 20.96 -3.73 10.74
C ASN A 810 21.64 -4.92 10.04
N TRP A 811 22.88 -4.77 9.59
CA TRP A 811 23.64 -5.82 8.93
C TRP A 811 24.21 -6.81 9.95
N LYS A 812 23.88 -8.09 9.80
CA LYS A 812 24.32 -9.19 10.66
C LYS A 812 24.82 -10.34 9.81
N ASN A 813 26.14 -10.42 9.67
CA ASN A 813 26.87 -11.59 9.13
C ASN A 813 26.24 -12.19 7.86
N GLY A 814 25.91 -11.34 6.88
CA GLY A 814 25.31 -11.72 5.59
C GLY A 814 23.85 -11.31 5.39
N PHE A 815 23.13 -10.95 6.46
CA PHE A 815 21.71 -10.63 6.40
C PHE A 815 21.41 -9.24 6.97
N VAL A 816 20.47 -8.52 6.33
CA VAL A 816 19.85 -7.31 6.87
C VAL A 816 18.65 -7.68 7.75
N LEU A 817 18.60 -7.19 8.99
CA LEU A 817 17.47 -7.37 9.92
C LEU A 817 16.14 -6.93 9.30
N TYR A 818 15.09 -7.71 9.55
CA TYR A 818 13.71 -7.51 9.08
C TYR A 818 13.54 -7.46 7.56
N ARG A 819 14.53 -7.94 6.80
CA ARG A 819 14.41 -8.17 5.35
C ARG A 819 13.93 -9.60 5.10
N LYS A 820 13.15 -9.78 4.04
CA LYS A 820 12.67 -11.09 3.58
C LYS A 820 13.74 -11.84 2.78
N TYR A 821 13.86 -13.15 2.98
CA TYR A 821 14.74 -14.04 2.23
C TYR A 821 14.03 -15.35 1.94
N SER A 822 14.20 -15.89 0.73
CA SER A 822 13.80 -17.27 0.44
C SER A 822 14.77 -18.24 1.12
N ARG A 823 14.33 -19.49 1.35
CA ARG A 823 15.23 -20.55 1.86
C ARG A 823 16.50 -20.68 1.01
N LYS A 824 16.36 -20.59 -0.31
CA LYS A 824 17.45 -20.65 -1.28
C LYS A 824 18.45 -19.50 -1.07
N ASP A 825 17.97 -18.28 -0.90
CA ASP A 825 18.82 -17.11 -0.62
C ASP A 825 19.61 -17.30 0.68
N VAL A 826 18.98 -17.84 1.71
CA VAL A 826 19.62 -18.09 3.01
C VAL A 826 20.80 -19.04 2.86
N PHE A 827 20.63 -20.19 2.20
CA PHE A 827 21.73 -21.13 1.99
C PHE A 827 22.81 -20.58 1.06
N ARG A 828 22.43 -19.78 0.05
CA ARG A 828 23.38 -19.08 -0.81
C ARG A 828 24.26 -18.13 -0.01
N ILE A 829 23.66 -17.31 0.87
CA ILE A 829 24.36 -16.32 1.71
C ILE A 829 25.22 -17.00 2.79
N LEU A 830 24.78 -18.15 3.31
CA LEU A 830 25.55 -18.99 4.24
C LEU A 830 26.68 -19.78 3.57
N ASN A 831 27.00 -19.52 2.29
CA ASN A 831 28.06 -20.17 1.52
C ASN A 831 27.94 -21.71 1.44
N VAL A 832 26.73 -22.27 1.55
CA VAL A 832 26.53 -23.72 1.41
C VAL A 832 26.77 -24.13 -0.05
N SER A 833 27.54 -25.19 -0.26
CA SER A 833 28.00 -25.61 -1.59
C SER A 833 26.90 -26.07 -2.54
N VAL A 834 25.77 -26.55 -2.01
CA VAL A 834 24.65 -27.06 -2.80
C VAL A 834 23.34 -26.57 -2.21
N ASN A 835 22.41 -26.13 -3.06
CA ASN A 835 21.06 -25.78 -2.63
C ASN A 835 20.33 -27.02 -2.07
N PRO A 836 19.96 -27.04 -0.78
CA PRO A 836 19.29 -28.19 -0.19
C PRO A 836 17.86 -28.33 -0.71
N VAL A 837 17.40 -29.58 -0.84
CA VAL A 837 16.02 -29.89 -1.23
C VAL A 837 15.05 -29.34 -0.17
N ALA A 838 14.06 -28.56 -0.60
CA ALA A 838 13.14 -27.84 0.29
C ALA A 838 12.46 -28.75 1.33
N GLN A 839 12.07 -29.96 0.93
CA GLN A 839 11.47 -30.97 1.82
C GLN A 839 12.38 -31.36 3.00
N ASN A 840 13.70 -31.40 2.78
CA ASN A 840 14.68 -31.73 3.83
C ASN A 840 14.87 -30.57 4.81
N VAL A 841 14.72 -29.32 4.32
CA VAL A 841 14.85 -28.12 5.15
C VAL A 841 13.70 -28.06 6.17
N GLY A 842 12.44 -28.20 5.74
CA GLY A 842 11.29 -28.06 6.64
C GLY A 842 11.37 -26.78 7.46
N GLY A 843 11.39 -26.91 8.81
CA GLY A 843 11.56 -25.80 9.75
C GLY A 843 13.01 -25.44 10.13
N TYR A 844 14.01 -26.30 9.88
CA TYR A 844 15.44 -25.99 10.09
C TYR A 844 16.35 -27.04 9.46
N LEU A 845 17.59 -26.68 9.15
CA LEU A 845 18.60 -27.63 8.68
C LEU A 845 19.95 -27.31 9.28
N VAL A 846 20.54 -28.27 10.01
CA VAL A 846 21.95 -28.19 10.44
C VAL A 846 22.82 -28.52 9.23
N THR A 847 23.75 -27.62 8.88
CA THR A 847 24.66 -27.83 7.76
C THR A 847 25.61 -29.01 8.03
N PRO A 848 26.09 -29.72 6.99
CA PRO A 848 26.94 -30.92 7.17
C PRO A 848 28.23 -30.66 7.95
N ASP A 849 28.78 -29.45 7.85
CA ASP A 849 29.98 -28.97 8.54
C ASP A 849 29.70 -28.47 9.98
N ASN A 850 28.44 -28.49 10.42
CA ASN A 850 27.96 -28.00 11.71
C ASN A 850 28.19 -26.49 11.96
N ALA A 851 28.42 -25.70 10.89
CA ALA A 851 28.67 -24.26 11.02
C ALA A 851 27.37 -23.43 11.19
N HIS A 852 26.27 -23.87 10.58
CA HIS A 852 25.02 -23.12 10.51
C HIS A 852 23.78 -23.99 10.75
N CYS A 853 22.76 -23.38 11.36
CA CYS A 853 21.42 -23.94 11.51
C CYS A 853 20.37 -22.83 11.32
N PRO A 854 20.06 -22.42 10.07
CA PRO A 854 18.95 -21.52 9.82
C PRO A 854 17.62 -22.14 10.25
N ILE A 855 16.80 -21.33 10.95
CA ILE A 855 15.50 -21.73 11.49
C ILE A 855 14.42 -20.95 10.76
N PHE A 856 13.41 -21.64 10.23
CA PHE A 856 12.29 -21.09 9.48
C PHE A 856 10.98 -21.41 10.20
N VAL A 857 10.20 -20.38 10.52
CA VAL A 857 8.92 -20.50 11.24
C VAL A 857 7.80 -19.83 10.46
N ASN A 858 6.70 -20.56 10.28
CA ASN A 858 5.41 -19.99 9.93
C ASN A 858 4.66 -19.72 11.24
N TYR A 859 4.43 -18.45 11.56
CA TYR A 859 3.99 -17.99 12.87
C TYR A 859 2.52 -18.32 13.14
N HIS A 860 1.63 -18.07 12.18
CA HIS A 860 0.26 -18.58 12.20
C HIS A 860 0.16 -19.76 11.25
N LYS A 861 -0.53 -20.81 11.70
CA LYS A 861 -0.68 -22.07 10.99
C LYS A 861 -2.14 -22.21 10.57
N GLU A 862 -2.38 -22.58 9.33
CA GLU A 862 -3.72 -22.89 8.81
C GLU A 862 -4.36 -24.05 9.58
N GLU A 863 -5.70 -24.07 9.60
CA GLU A 863 -6.47 -25.05 10.36
C GLU A 863 -6.27 -26.48 9.83
N ASP A 864 -6.00 -26.60 8.52
CA ASP A 864 -5.83 -27.86 7.76
C ASP A 864 -4.39 -28.42 7.71
N ILE A 865 -3.43 -27.82 8.42
CA ILE A 865 -2.08 -28.37 8.53
C ILE A 865 -2.09 -29.62 9.41
N SER A 866 -1.32 -30.65 9.02
CA SER A 866 -1.07 -31.87 9.83
C SER A 866 -0.80 -31.51 11.30
N GLU A 867 -1.54 -32.14 12.23
CA GLU A 867 -1.36 -32.00 13.67
C GLU A 867 0.09 -32.26 14.08
N SER A 868 0.79 -33.13 13.35
CA SER A 868 2.22 -33.45 13.57
C SER A 868 3.20 -32.30 13.24
N THR A 869 2.68 -31.17 12.75
CA THR A 869 3.44 -29.95 12.39
C THR A 869 2.88 -28.68 13.05
N LYS A 870 1.83 -28.79 13.88
CA LYS A 870 1.28 -27.69 14.72
C LYS A 870 2.17 -27.40 15.93
N TYR A 871 3.43 -27.00 15.69
CA TYR A 871 4.35 -26.56 16.75
C TYR A 871 3.86 -25.28 17.45
N GLU A 872 4.08 -25.15 18.76
CA GLU A 872 3.78 -23.94 19.54
C GLU A 872 4.93 -22.93 19.45
N ASP A 873 5.23 -22.45 18.25
CA ASP A 873 6.26 -21.42 18.05
C ASP A 873 5.66 -20.05 18.37
N GLU A 874 6.18 -19.33 19.36
CA GLU A 874 5.59 -18.05 19.77
C GLU A 874 6.62 -17.07 20.35
N PHE A 875 6.38 -15.77 20.13
CA PHE A 875 7.08 -14.75 20.89
C PHE A 875 6.52 -14.67 22.31
N VAL A 876 7.39 -14.84 23.29
CA VAL A 876 7.08 -14.60 24.71
C VAL A 876 7.12 -13.10 24.99
N ASN A 877 8.11 -12.42 24.40
CA ASN A 877 8.23 -10.97 24.34
C ASN A 877 9.03 -10.59 23.09
N ASN A 878 9.39 -9.32 22.90
CA ASN A 878 10.17 -8.86 21.75
C ASN A 878 11.62 -9.39 21.69
N LYS A 879 12.10 -10.15 22.68
CA LYS A 879 13.47 -10.69 22.76
C LYS A 879 13.54 -12.20 22.99
N GLU A 880 12.50 -12.79 23.59
CA GLU A 880 12.41 -14.22 23.87
C GLU A 880 11.40 -14.89 22.91
N PHE A 881 11.83 -15.99 22.28
CA PHE A 881 11.04 -16.75 21.32
C PHE A 881 11.04 -18.23 21.70
N ASP A 882 9.85 -18.79 21.92
CA ASP A 882 9.66 -20.22 22.12
C ASP A 882 9.58 -20.93 20.78
N TRP A 883 10.33 -22.02 20.66
CA TRP A 883 10.46 -22.78 19.42
C TRP A 883 10.42 -24.28 19.70
N MET A 884 9.83 -25.06 18.80
CA MET A 884 9.88 -26.52 18.87
C MET A 884 10.67 -27.15 17.73
N SER A 885 11.39 -28.23 18.06
CA SER A 885 12.08 -29.06 17.08
C SER A 885 11.11 -29.81 16.15
N LYS A 886 11.66 -30.35 15.05
CA LYS A 886 10.96 -31.28 14.16
C LYS A 886 10.41 -32.47 14.96
N SER A 887 9.34 -33.08 14.45
CA SER A 887 8.74 -34.26 15.05
C SER A 887 9.72 -35.43 15.16
N ASN A 888 9.50 -36.31 16.15
CA ASN A 888 10.36 -37.45 16.45
C ASN A 888 11.81 -37.04 16.78
N ARG A 889 11.96 -35.99 17.60
CA ARG A 889 13.25 -35.54 18.11
C ARG A 889 13.27 -35.57 19.63
N LYS A 890 14.43 -35.94 20.14
CA LYS A 890 14.73 -35.99 21.56
C LYS A 890 15.89 -35.06 21.87
N ILE A 891 16.05 -34.69 23.13
CA ILE A 891 17.17 -33.84 23.57
C ILE A 891 18.51 -34.38 23.07
N ASP A 892 18.73 -35.71 23.11
CA ASP A 892 19.95 -36.40 22.67
C ASP A 892 20.12 -36.52 21.13
N SER A 893 19.14 -36.08 20.34
CA SER A 893 19.23 -36.13 18.88
C SER A 893 20.38 -35.26 18.37
N LYS A 894 21.13 -35.75 17.38
CA LYS A 894 22.37 -35.11 16.89
C LYS A 894 22.16 -33.66 16.47
N ASP A 895 21.06 -33.38 15.77
CA ASP A 895 20.67 -32.04 15.34
C ASP A 895 20.28 -31.13 16.51
N VAL A 896 19.54 -31.64 17.49
CA VAL A 896 19.20 -30.90 18.73
C VAL A 896 20.46 -30.57 19.53
N GLN A 897 21.39 -31.52 19.70
CA GLN A 897 22.66 -31.29 20.37
C GLN A 897 23.50 -30.21 19.67
N SER A 898 23.47 -30.19 18.33
CA SER A 898 24.07 -29.11 17.54
C SER A 898 23.38 -27.78 17.81
N ILE A 899 22.05 -27.70 17.75
CA ILE A 899 21.29 -26.46 18.03
C ILE A 899 21.61 -25.90 19.41
N LEU A 900 21.74 -26.77 20.42
CA LEU A 900 22.13 -26.43 21.79
C LEU A 900 23.59 -25.98 21.95
N GLY A 901 24.39 -26.00 20.88
CA GLY A 901 25.81 -25.59 20.89
C GLY A 901 26.75 -26.61 21.54
N LYS A 902 26.29 -27.85 21.79
CA LYS A 902 27.11 -28.89 22.44
C LYS A 902 28.12 -29.55 21.49
N ASN A 903 27.90 -29.44 20.18
CA ASN A 903 28.78 -29.97 19.14
C ASN A 903 29.76 -28.91 18.57
N GLY A 904 29.96 -27.80 19.28
CA GLY A 904 30.75 -26.65 18.83
C GLY A 904 29.89 -25.41 18.59
N ASP A 905 30.56 -24.30 18.28
CA ASP A 905 29.88 -23.04 17.97
C ASP A 905 29.14 -23.13 16.62
N ILE A 906 27.90 -22.65 16.60
CA ILE A 906 27.00 -22.75 15.44
C ILE A 906 26.13 -21.50 15.35
N ARG A 907 26.02 -20.95 14.14
CA ARG A 907 25.11 -19.81 13.87
C ARG A 907 23.67 -20.28 13.74
N ARG A 908 22.73 -19.51 14.28
CA ARG A 908 21.30 -19.83 14.27
C ARG A 908 20.51 -18.60 13.85
N PRO A 909 20.51 -18.26 12.55
CA PRO A 909 19.69 -17.17 12.06
C PRO A 909 18.21 -17.60 12.05
N LEU A 910 17.34 -16.79 12.67
CA LEU A 910 15.90 -17.02 12.75
C LEU A 910 15.17 -16.26 11.64
N PHE A 911 14.29 -16.97 10.93
CA PHE A 911 13.46 -16.44 9.86
C PHE A 911 12.00 -16.75 10.13
N ILE A 912 11.14 -15.73 10.14
CA ILE A 912 9.71 -15.87 10.46
C ILE A 912 8.86 -15.33 9.32
N LYS A 913 7.77 -16.02 9.02
CA LYS A 913 6.72 -15.57 8.11
C LYS A 913 5.38 -15.65 8.83
N LYS A 914 4.46 -14.70 8.59
CA LYS A 914 3.18 -14.64 9.30
C LYS A 914 2.27 -15.81 8.90
N ASN A 915 1.90 -15.90 7.62
CA ASN A 915 1.02 -16.94 7.05
C ASN A 915 1.64 -17.55 5.78
N ASN A 916 1.14 -18.71 5.28
CA ASN A 916 1.62 -19.27 4.02
C ASN A 916 1.25 -18.43 2.79
N ASP A 917 0.19 -17.61 2.87
CA ASP A 917 -0.28 -16.80 1.74
C ASP A 917 0.66 -15.64 1.37
N GLU A 918 1.62 -15.26 2.25
CA GLU A 918 2.54 -14.13 1.98
C GLU A 918 3.72 -14.46 1.04
N GLY A 919 3.70 -15.58 0.31
CA GLY A 919 4.74 -15.98 -0.66
C GLY A 919 5.79 -16.98 -0.14
N MET A 920 7.00 -17.01 -0.70
CA MET A 920 8.02 -18.03 -0.32
C MET A 920 9.11 -17.50 0.63
N ASP A 921 9.11 -16.20 0.90
CA ASP A 921 10.16 -15.53 1.67
C ASP A 921 9.79 -15.34 3.15
N PHE A 922 10.81 -15.32 4.01
CA PHE A 922 10.70 -15.19 5.46
C PHE A 922 11.49 -13.97 5.95
N TYR A 923 10.95 -13.21 6.90
CA TYR A 923 11.64 -12.09 7.53
C TYR A 923 12.77 -12.59 8.43
N TYR A 924 13.97 -12.06 8.26
CA TYR A 924 15.10 -12.33 9.16
C TYR A 924 14.96 -11.57 10.48
N MET A 925 14.92 -12.28 11.60
CA MET A 925 14.73 -11.70 12.95
C MET A 925 16.05 -11.51 13.72
N GLY A 926 17.17 -11.94 13.16
CA GLY A 926 18.47 -11.90 13.82
C GLY A 926 18.97 -13.29 14.21
N GLU A 927 20.12 -13.31 14.88
CA GLU A 927 20.70 -14.52 15.46
C GLU A 927 20.03 -14.86 16.80
N VAL A 928 19.86 -16.15 17.05
CA VAL A 928 19.31 -16.66 18.31
C VAL A 928 20.28 -17.55 19.09
N SER A 929 20.16 -17.49 20.41
CA SER A 929 20.92 -18.32 21.36
C SER A 929 19.98 -19.09 22.29
N PRO A 930 20.15 -20.41 22.45
CA PRO A 930 19.28 -21.22 23.30
C PRO A 930 19.52 -20.91 24.77
N GLU A 931 18.46 -20.71 25.54
CA GLU A 931 18.56 -20.63 26.99
C GLU A 931 18.62 -22.05 27.56
N LEU A 932 19.83 -22.52 27.90
CA LEU A 932 20.09 -23.92 28.28
C LEU A 932 19.25 -24.41 29.48
N ASN A 933 18.80 -23.49 30.34
CA ASN A 933 17.96 -23.78 31.50
C ASN A 933 16.47 -23.90 31.15
N LYS A 934 16.06 -23.57 29.93
CA LYS A 934 14.68 -23.60 29.42
C LYS A 934 14.59 -24.47 28.16
N VAL A 935 15.14 -25.68 28.27
CA VAL A 935 15.05 -26.74 27.25
C VAL A 935 14.23 -27.88 27.84
N GLU A 936 13.12 -28.22 27.19
CA GLU A 936 12.18 -29.22 27.69
C GLU A 936 11.90 -30.30 26.63
N GLN A 937 11.93 -31.56 27.07
CA GLN A 937 11.43 -32.66 26.26
C GLN A 937 9.90 -32.72 26.43
N THR A 938 9.15 -32.55 25.35
CA THR A 938 7.70 -32.64 25.35
C THR A 938 7.20 -33.55 24.22
N THR A 939 5.88 -33.67 24.06
CA THR A 939 5.23 -34.45 23.01
C THR A 939 4.17 -33.62 22.30
N MET A 940 3.96 -33.90 21.02
CA MET A 940 2.86 -33.35 20.23
C MET A 940 1.99 -34.48 19.67
N THR A 941 0.72 -34.21 19.39
CA THR A 941 -0.20 -35.18 18.80
C THR A 941 0.00 -35.22 17.28
N ASN A 942 0.08 -36.41 16.69
CA ASN A 942 0.07 -36.56 15.22
C ASN A 942 -1.35 -36.80 14.68
N ASP A 943 -1.51 -36.77 13.35
CA ASP A 943 -2.80 -36.96 12.64
C ASP A 943 -3.54 -38.28 12.95
N LYS A 944 -2.92 -39.20 13.70
CA LYS A 944 -3.48 -40.48 14.14
C LYS A 944 -3.71 -40.52 15.66
N GLY A 945 -3.68 -39.38 16.35
CA GLY A 945 -3.87 -39.26 17.79
C GLY A 945 -2.70 -39.77 18.66
N LYS A 946 -1.54 -40.07 18.06
CA LYS A 946 -0.38 -40.63 18.78
C LYS A 946 0.58 -39.50 19.19
N GLN A 947 0.99 -39.54 20.46
CA GLN A 947 2.01 -38.64 21.00
C GLN A 947 3.39 -38.95 20.39
N ILE A 948 4.00 -37.95 19.75
CA ILE A 948 5.33 -37.98 19.14
C ILE A 948 6.27 -37.02 19.88
N PRO A 949 7.54 -37.40 20.14
CA PRO A 949 8.44 -36.58 20.93
C PRO A 949 8.95 -35.37 20.13
N VAL A 950 9.01 -34.23 20.80
CA VAL A 950 9.58 -32.95 20.33
C VAL A 950 10.34 -32.25 21.47
N VAL A 951 11.23 -31.33 21.13
CA VAL A 951 12.00 -30.54 22.10
C VAL A 951 11.58 -29.09 22.00
N LYS A 952 11.11 -28.51 23.10
CA LYS A 952 10.82 -27.08 23.23
C LYS A 952 12.07 -26.37 23.73
N ILE A 953 12.48 -25.32 23.02
CA ILE A 953 13.68 -24.53 23.33
C ILE A 953 13.27 -23.06 23.37
N ARG A 954 13.58 -22.38 24.47
CA ARG A 954 13.52 -20.92 24.49
C ARG A 954 14.77 -20.32 23.89
N PHE A 955 14.59 -19.47 22.89
CA PHE A 955 15.64 -18.68 22.26
C PHE A 955 15.64 -17.25 22.78
N ASN A 956 16.84 -16.72 23.00
CA ASN A 956 17.09 -15.30 23.19
C ASN A 956 17.62 -14.72 21.87
N LEU A 957 16.93 -13.70 21.36
CA LEU A 957 17.37 -12.93 20.20
C LEU A 957 18.50 -11.99 20.62
N GLU A 958 19.55 -11.90 19.80
CA GLU A 958 20.63 -10.93 19.99
C GLU A 958 20.11 -9.48 19.96
N ASN A 959 19.15 -9.21 19.08
CA ASN A 959 18.53 -7.90 18.89
C ASN A 959 17.01 -8.04 19.12
N PRO A 960 16.40 -7.23 20.00
CA PRO A 960 14.95 -7.23 20.15
C PRO A 960 14.24 -6.93 18.83
N VAL A 961 13.10 -7.56 18.58
CA VAL A 961 12.25 -7.28 17.43
C VAL A 961 11.64 -5.88 17.59
N ILE A 962 11.77 -5.05 16.57
CA ILE A 962 11.15 -3.73 16.57
C ILE A 962 9.63 -3.81 16.68
N ALA A 963 9.03 -2.88 17.43
CA ALA A 963 7.59 -2.86 17.70
C ALA A 963 6.70 -3.00 16.44
N PRO A 964 6.98 -2.33 15.30
CA PRO A 964 6.19 -2.50 14.07
C PRO A 964 6.08 -3.96 13.60
N ILE A 965 7.21 -4.68 13.56
CA ILE A 965 7.27 -6.07 13.08
C ILE A 965 6.66 -7.01 14.12
N TYR A 966 6.93 -6.75 15.41
CA TYR A 966 6.38 -7.53 16.51
C TYR A 966 4.85 -7.46 16.55
N THR A 967 4.27 -6.26 16.50
CA THR A 967 2.81 -6.05 16.48
C THR A 967 2.18 -6.72 15.27
N TYR A 968 2.76 -6.55 14.08
CA TYR A 968 2.27 -7.18 12.84
C TYR A 968 2.16 -8.71 12.94
N LEU A 969 3.15 -9.36 13.57
CA LEU A 969 3.14 -10.81 13.77
C LEU A 969 2.09 -11.25 14.81
N GLN A 970 1.75 -10.39 15.79
CA GLN A 970 0.83 -10.72 16.88
C GLN A 970 -0.66 -10.39 16.65
N GLU A 971 -1.00 -9.49 15.72
CA GLU A 971 -2.35 -8.89 15.58
C GLU A 971 -3.53 -9.89 15.51
N ASN A 972 -3.36 -11.11 14.97
CA ASN A 972 -4.47 -12.08 14.83
C ASN A 972 -4.88 -12.82 16.12
N ARG A 973 -4.09 -12.74 17.21
CA ARG A 973 -4.33 -13.56 18.42
C ARG A 973 -5.38 -12.93 19.36
N LYS A 974 -5.46 -11.59 19.42
CA LYS A 974 -6.37 -10.89 20.35
C LYS A 974 -7.86 -11.20 20.10
N ILE A 975 -8.24 -11.53 18.87
CA ILE A 975 -9.63 -11.82 18.52
C ILE A 975 -10.04 -13.24 18.98
N ARG A 976 -9.15 -14.23 18.89
CA ARG A 976 -9.42 -15.61 19.35
C ARG A 976 -9.55 -15.68 20.88
N ASP A 977 -8.69 -15.00 21.63
CA ASP A 977 -8.72 -15.02 23.09
C ASP A 977 -9.83 -14.12 23.69
N SER A 978 -10.27 -13.07 23.00
CA SER A 978 -11.41 -12.23 23.45
C SER A 978 -12.78 -12.90 23.30
N SER A 979 -12.85 -14.01 22.58
CA SER A 979 -14.09 -14.76 22.37
C SER A 979 -14.37 -15.81 23.46
N SER A 980 -13.40 -16.10 24.33
CA SER A 980 -13.51 -17.09 25.41
C SER A 980 -13.74 -16.49 26.81
N GLU A 981 -13.68 -15.16 26.97
CA GLU A 981 -13.92 -14.49 28.26
C GLU A 981 -14.96 -13.37 28.15
N ASN A 982 -16.24 -13.74 28.08
CA ASN A 982 -17.32 -12.82 28.48
C ASN A 982 -18.44 -13.58 29.20
N ASN A 983 -18.21 -13.82 30.50
CA ASN A 983 -19.25 -14.23 31.45
C ASN A 983 -20.18 -13.03 31.73
N GLY A 984 -21.23 -12.88 30.92
CA GLY A 984 -22.22 -11.81 31.04
C GLY A 984 -23.66 -12.29 30.87
N LYS A 985 -24.28 -12.70 31.98
CA LYS A 985 -25.73 -12.85 32.25
C LYS A 985 -26.67 -12.98 31.02
N THR A 986 -27.04 -14.21 30.71
CA THR A 986 -28.19 -14.56 29.87
C THR A 986 -29.51 -14.05 30.46
N VAL A 987 -30.17 -13.15 29.73
CA VAL A 987 -31.62 -12.91 29.83
C VAL A 987 -32.33 -14.07 29.09
N PRO A 988 -33.37 -14.70 29.65
CA PRO A 988 -34.02 -15.84 28.99
C PRO A 988 -34.86 -15.33 27.81
N LEU A 989 -34.38 -15.58 26.59
CA LEU A 989 -35.19 -15.50 25.38
C LEU A 989 -35.93 -16.81 25.17
N VAL A 990 -37.22 -16.64 24.94
CA VAL A 990 -38.25 -17.65 24.74
C VAL A 990 -37.86 -18.62 23.64
N GLY A 991 -38.01 -19.91 23.93
CA GLY A 991 -37.69 -20.99 23.02
C GLY A 991 -38.49 -20.93 21.72
N THR A 992 -37.76 -21.00 20.61
CA THR A 992 -38.24 -21.59 19.37
C THR A 992 -37.33 -22.76 19.06
N THR A 993 -37.88 -23.96 19.19
CA THR A 993 -37.26 -25.22 18.81
C THR A 993 -37.07 -25.24 17.29
N ASN A 994 -35.84 -25.03 16.81
CA ASN A 994 -35.45 -25.45 15.48
C ASN A 994 -35.19 -26.95 15.53
N ILE A 995 -36.15 -27.71 15.01
CA ILE A 995 -35.97 -29.12 14.67
C ILE A 995 -35.07 -29.14 13.43
N GLU A 996 -33.80 -29.48 13.59
CA GLU A 996 -32.95 -29.83 12.44
C GLU A 996 -33.58 -31.04 11.74
N LYS A 997 -33.96 -30.82 10.49
CA LYS A 997 -34.62 -31.82 9.64
C LYS A 997 -33.55 -32.81 9.17
N GLU A 998 -33.60 -34.07 9.60
CA GLU A 998 -32.74 -35.12 9.04
C GLU A 998 -32.95 -35.19 7.52
N LEU A 999 -31.87 -35.04 6.74
CA LEU A 999 -31.90 -35.11 5.28
C LEU A 999 -32.10 -36.58 4.85
N LEU A 1000 -33.12 -36.85 4.04
CA LEU A 1000 -33.32 -38.15 3.39
C LEU A 1000 -32.35 -38.27 2.19
N ASN A 1001 -31.53 -39.33 2.15
CA ASN A 1001 -30.59 -39.62 1.06
C ASN A 1001 -29.61 -38.45 0.73
N PRO A 1002 -28.75 -38.05 1.68
CA PRO A 1002 -27.88 -36.88 1.51
C PRO A 1002 -26.87 -37.07 0.38
N ILE A 1003 -26.74 -36.06 -0.48
CA ILE A 1003 -25.73 -36.01 -1.56
C ILE A 1003 -24.86 -34.75 -1.43
N PRO A 1004 -23.57 -34.80 -1.83
CA PRO A 1004 -22.71 -33.63 -1.89
C PRO A 1004 -23.22 -32.60 -2.91
N PHE A 1005 -23.43 -31.36 -2.47
CA PHE A 1005 -23.61 -30.18 -3.31
C PHE A 1005 -22.34 -29.33 -3.25
N TYR A 1006 -21.57 -29.38 -4.32
CA TYR A 1006 -20.33 -28.63 -4.39
C TYR A 1006 -20.60 -27.15 -4.67
N ASN A 1007 -19.87 -26.29 -3.96
CA ASN A 1007 -20.00 -24.84 -4.06
C ASN A 1007 -19.29 -24.23 -5.29
N PHE A 1008 -18.96 -25.04 -6.30
CA PHE A 1008 -18.48 -24.57 -7.60
C PHE A 1008 -19.60 -24.56 -8.64
N TYR A 1009 -19.39 -23.80 -9.73
CA TYR A 1009 -20.30 -23.80 -10.87
C TYR A 1009 -19.62 -24.27 -12.16
N ALA A 1010 -20.39 -24.99 -12.99
CA ALA A 1010 -19.96 -25.38 -14.32
C ALA A 1010 -20.54 -24.42 -15.37
N ALA A 1011 -19.69 -23.92 -16.25
CA ALA A 1011 -20.13 -23.05 -17.33
C ALA A 1011 -20.87 -23.87 -18.40
N ALA A 1012 -22.12 -23.52 -18.68
CA ALA A 1012 -22.76 -23.79 -19.95
C ALA A 1012 -22.26 -22.76 -20.98
N GLY A 1013 -20.95 -22.76 -21.23
CA GLY A 1013 -20.21 -21.95 -22.22
C GLY A 1013 -18.95 -22.69 -22.66
N THR A 1014 -17.79 -22.01 -22.75
CA THR A 1014 -16.46 -22.65 -22.81
C THR A 1014 -16.16 -23.32 -21.45
N PHE A 1015 -15.00 -23.10 -20.84
CA PHE A 1015 -14.75 -23.48 -19.45
C PHE A 1015 -15.04 -22.31 -18.51
N SER A 1016 -15.43 -22.59 -17.26
CA SER A 1016 -15.58 -21.57 -16.21
C SER A 1016 -14.24 -20.91 -15.83
N GLU A 1017 -14.26 -19.85 -15.03
CA GLU A 1017 -13.04 -19.35 -14.40
C GLU A 1017 -12.41 -20.45 -13.52
N MET A 1018 -11.08 -20.39 -13.31
CA MET A 1018 -10.38 -21.34 -12.44
C MET A 1018 -10.96 -21.22 -11.02
N GLN A 1019 -11.41 -22.36 -10.49
CA GLN A 1019 -12.00 -22.45 -9.16
C GLN A 1019 -11.12 -23.33 -8.27
N SER A 1020 -10.76 -22.81 -7.09
CA SER A 1020 -9.85 -23.43 -6.12
C SER A 1020 -10.55 -24.23 -5.01
N GLU A 1021 -11.86 -24.04 -4.81
CA GLU A 1021 -12.61 -24.62 -3.69
C GLU A 1021 -13.39 -25.88 -4.11
N LYS A 1022 -13.17 -27.01 -3.40
CA LYS A 1022 -13.96 -28.25 -3.51
C LYS A 1022 -14.81 -28.51 -2.27
N ASP A 1023 -15.16 -27.46 -1.53
CA ASP A 1023 -16.08 -27.57 -0.40
C ASP A 1023 -17.49 -27.91 -0.88
N PHE A 1024 -18.19 -28.73 -0.10
CA PHE A 1024 -19.56 -29.14 -0.38
C PHE A 1024 -20.43 -29.04 0.87
N SER A 1025 -21.70 -28.71 0.65
CA SER A 1025 -22.77 -28.89 1.64
C SER A 1025 -23.58 -30.13 1.31
N LEU A 1026 -24.36 -30.68 2.25
CA LEU A 1026 -25.24 -31.82 1.97
C LEU A 1026 -26.64 -31.33 1.63
N ILE A 1027 -27.20 -31.84 0.52
CA ILE A 1027 -28.58 -31.60 0.11
C ILE A 1027 -29.36 -32.92 0.02
N GLU A 1028 -30.69 -32.83 0.10
CA GLU A 1028 -31.59 -33.98 -0.05
C GLU A 1028 -31.55 -34.49 -1.50
N GLY A 1029 -31.20 -35.76 -1.70
CA GLY A 1029 -31.11 -36.40 -3.02
C GLY A 1029 -32.29 -37.33 -3.34
N PRO A 1030 -32.49 -37.70 -4.62
CA PRO A 1030 -33.57 -38.61 -5.03
C PRO A 1030 -33.39 -40.02 -4.45
N GLU A 1031 -34.48 -40.78 -4.25
CA GLU A 1031 -34.48 -42.11 -3.57
C GLU A 1031 -33.43 -43.14 -4.08
N LYS A 1032 -32.94 -42.97 -5.30
CA LYS A 1032 -31.94 -43.85 -5.93
C LYS A 1032 -30.47 -43.46 -5.65
N SER A 1033 -30.19 -42.33 -4.98
CA SER A 1033 -28.82 -41.83 -4.77
C SER A 1033 -28.08 -42.50 -3.61
N ASN A 1034 -28.78 -43.18 -2.70
CA ASN A 1034 -28.25 -43.57 -1.39
C ASN A 1034 -27.44 -44.88 -1.35
N SER A 1035 -27.03 -45.44 -2.51
CA SER A 1035 -26.47 -46.79 -2.57
C SER A 1035 -24.96 -46.91 -2.80
N ASN A 1036 -24.18 -45.84 -3.03
CA ASN A 1036 -22.71 -45.97 -3.14
C ASN A 1036 -21.86 -44.66 -3.20
N ASN A 1037 -22.33 -43.48 -2.78
CA ASN A 1037 -21.62 -42.18 -3.00
C ASN A 1037 -21.35 -41.86 -4.48
N ASP A 1038 -22.10 -42.45 -5.40
CA ASP A 1038 -21.89 -42.29 -6.85
C ASP A 1038 -22.46 -40.99 -7.43
N TYR A 1039 -23.09 -40.13 -6.63
CA TYR A 1039 -23.80 -38.94 -7.12
C TYR A 1039 -23.38 -37.67 -6.38
N PHE A 1040 -23.34 -36.57 -7.12
CA PHE A 1040 -23.11 -35.22 -6.58
C PHE A 1040 -23.89 -34.17 -7.37
N ALA A 1041 -24.03 -32.97 -6.82
CA ALA A 1041 -24.69 -31.86 -7.47
C ALA A 1041 -23.79 -30.63 -7.54
N CYS A 1042 -23.96 -29.82 -8.59
CA CYS A 1042 -23.37 -28.49 -8.70
C CYS A 1042 -24.29 -27.56 -9.50
N LYS A 1043 -24.02 -26.25 -9.45
CA LYS A 1043 -24.81 -25.24 -10.15
C LYS A 1043 -24.32 -25.06 -11.59
N ILE A 1044 -25.23 -24.98 -12.55
CA ILE A 1044 -24.93 -24.73 -13.96
C ILE A 1044 -25.24 -23.28 -14.31
N VAL A 1045 -24.27 -22.58 -14.92
CA VAL A 1045 -24.41 -21.16 -15.29
C VAL A 1045 -24.08 -20.98 -16.78
N GLY A 1046 -24.98 -20.37 -17.54
CA GLY A 1046 -24.82 -20.09 -18.97
C GLY A 1046 -25.96 -20.66 -19.83
N GLU A 1047 -26.02 -20.20 -21.08
CA GLU A 1047 -27.16 -20.44 -21.98
C GLU A 1047 -26.86 -21.49 -23.08
N SER A 1048 -25.62 -21.96 -23.22
CA SER A 1048 -25.28 -22.90 -24.32
C SER A 1048 -25.86 -24.31 -24.16
N MET A 1049 -26.54 -24.60 -23.03
CA MET A 1049 -27.25 -25.86 -22.78
C MET A 1049 -28.75 -25.66 -22.52
N ASN A 1050 -29.28 -24.45 -22.75
CA ASN A 1050 -30.62 -24.04 -22.31
C ASN A 1050 -31.79 -24.82 -22.94
N ARG A 1051 -31.57 -25.60 -24.00
CA ARG A 1051 -32.56 -26.52 -24.55
C ARG A 1051 -32.85 -27.71 -23.63
N VAL A 1052 -31.90 -28.06 -22.77
CA VAL A 1052 -31.99 -29.21 -21.83
C VAL A 1052 -31.79 -28.79 -20.38
N ILE A 1053 -30.90 -27.85 -20.11
CA ILE A 1053 -30.53 -27.36 -18.78
C ILE A 1053 -30.68 -25.82 -18.75
N PRO A 1054 -31.75 -25.28 -18.13
CA PRO A 1054 -31.89 -23.84 -17.94
C PRO A 1054 -30.75 -23.26 -17.11
N ASN A 1055 -30.36 -22.02 -17.42
CA ASN A 1055 -29.36 -21.28 -16.66
C ASN A 1055 -29.76 -21.12 -15.19
N GLY A 1056 -28.81 -21.37 -14.28
CA GLY A 1056 -29.01 -21.33 -12.83
C GLY A 1056 -29.41 -22.66 -12.18
N SER A 1057 -29.70 -23.69 -12.98
CA SER A 1057 -30.16 -25.00 -12.48
C SER A 1057 -29.12 -25.72 -11.61
N ILE A 1058 -29.57 -26.37 -10.54
CA ILE A 1058 -28.78 -27.33 -9.76
C ILE A 1058 -28.98 -28.71 -10.38
N CYS A 1059 -27.90 -29.29 -10.92
CA CYS A 1059 -27.95 -30.54 -11.67
C CYS A 1059 -27.31 -31.68 -10.88
N LEU A 1060 -27.92 -32.86 -10.95
CA LEU A 1060 -27.39 -34.10 -10.40
C LEU A 1060 -26.50 -34.79 -11.43
N PHE A 1061 -25.32 -35.22 -10.99
CA PHE A 1061 -24.35 -35.96 -11.78
C PHE A 1061 -24.05 -37.30 -11.17
N LYS A 1062 -23.83 -38.30 -12.01
CA LYS A 1062 -23.23 -39.58 -11.62
C LYS A 1062 -21.72 -39.51 -11.83
N ALA A 1063 -20.95 -39.69 -10.76
CA ALA A 1063 -19.50 -39.72 -10.78
C ALA A 1063 -18.96 -40.93 -11.56
N ASN A 1064 -17.79 -40.77 -12.18
CA ASN A 1064 -17.05 -41.84 -12.88
C ASN A 1064 -17.90 -42.70 -13.85
N PRO A 1065 -18.51 -42.10 -14.89
CA PRO A 1065 -19.38 -42.84 -15.80
C PRO A 1065 -18.60 -43.94 -16.55
N ALA A 1066 -19.03 -45.19 -16.37
CA ALA A 1066 -18.52 -46.37 -17.09
C ALA A 1066 -19.28 -46.59 -18.41
N GLY A 1067 -18.56 -46.92 -19.49
CA GLY A 1067 -19.13 -47.17 -20.82
C GLY A 1067 -18.92 -46.03 -21.83
N SER A 1068 -19.60 -46.11 -22.98
CA SER A 1068 -19.49 -45.08 -24.03
C SER A 1068 -20.13 -43.75 -23.57
N ARG A 1069 -19.40 -42.65 -23.76
CA ARG A 1069 -19.85 -41.28 -23.45
C ARG A 1069 -20.44 -40.56 -24.67
N ASN A 1070 -20.36 -41.18 -25.85
CA ASN A 1070 -20.81 -40.58 -27.10
C ASN A 1070 -22.33 -40.32 -27.06
N GLY A 1071 -22.74 -39.07 -27.29
CA GLY A 1071 -24.13 -38.61 -27.23
C GLY A 1071 -24.66 -38.28 -25.83
N LYS A 1072 -23.84 -38.38 -24.77
CA LYS A 1072 -24.24 -38.08 -23.39
C LYS A 1072 -23.87 -36.65 -22.99
N ILE A 1073 -24.66 -36.04 -22.11
CA ILE A 1073 -24.31 -34.76 -21.47
C ILE A 1073 -23.37 -35.06 -20.30
N VAL A 1074 -22.18 -34.46 -20.33
CA VAL A 1074 -21.13 -34.74 -19.36
C VAL A 1074 -20.58 -33.44 -18.77
N LEU A 1075 -20.18 -33.53 -17.51
CA LEU A 1075 -19.39 -32.52 -16.82
C LEU A 1075 -17.92 -32.82 -17.08
N VAL A 1076 -17.23 -31.87 -17.71
CA VAL A 1076 -15.83 -31.96 -18.09
C VAL A 1076 -15.02 -30.98 -17.27
N GLU A 1077 -13.98 -31.50 -16.63
CA GLU A 1077 -12.94 -30.78 -15.92
C GLU A 1077 -11.73 -30.64 -16.86
N ASN A 1078 -11.16 -29.44 -16.93
CA ASN A 1078 -9.87 -29.21 -17.60
C ASN A 1078 -8.85 -28.68 -16.59
N MET A 1079 -7.72 -29.36 -16.51
CA MET A 1079 -6.56 -29.09 -15.67
C MET A 1079 -5.42 -28.63 -16.60
N ASP A 1080 -5.38 -27.34 -16.92
CA ASP A 1080 -4.31 -26.77 -17.73
C ASP A 1080 -3.00 -26.78 -16.91
N ILE A 1081 -1.88 -27.19 -17.53
CA ILE A 1081 -0.67 -27.66 -16.83
C ILE A 1081 0.07 -26.49 -16.16
N GLN A 1082 -0.33 -26.15 -14.94
CA GLN A 1082 0.49 -25.58 -13.84
C GLN A 1082 -0.08 -26.05 -12.49
N ASP A 1083 0.43 -27.20 -12.04
CA ASP A 1083 0.29 -27.83 -10.72
C ASP A 1083 -0.93 -28.78 -10.47
N GLN A 1084 -0.65 -29.89 -9.76
CA GLN A 1084 -1.58 -31.00 -9.46
C GLN A 1084 -2.47 -30.76 -8.23
N ASP A 1085 -2.38 -29.57 -7.63
CA ASP A 1085 -3.04 -29.23 -6.37
C ASP A 1085 -3.94 -27.97 -6.52
N PHE A 1086 -5.12 -28.12 -7.14
CA PHE A 1086 -6.30 -27.20 -6.99
C PHE A 1086 -6.53 -26.01 -7.94
N ASN A 1087 -6.37 -26.15 -9.27
CA ASN A 1087 -7.06 -25.24 -10.21
C ASN A 1087 -7.70 -26.02 -11.36
N SER A 1088 -9.04 -26.09 -11.36
CA SER A 1088 -9.81 -26.77 -12.41
C SER A 1088 -10.94 -25.89 -12.94
N ALA A 1089 -11.12 -25.89 -14.26
CA ALA A 1089 -12.25 -25.24 -14.89
C ALA A 1089 -13.27 -26.29 -15.36
N PHE A 1090 -14.57 -26.01 -15.20
CA PHE A 1090 -15.65 -26.96 -15.47
C PHE A 1090 -16.56 -26.47 -16.60
N THR A 1091 -16.88 -27.37 -17.53
CA THR A 1091 -17.89 -27.15 -18.57
C THR A 1091 -18.86 -28.31 -18.66
N ILE A 1092 -20.09 -28.03 -19.09
CA ILE A 1092 -21.11 -29.04 -19.38
C ILE A 1092 -21.52 -28.99 -20.83
N LYS A 1093 -21.41 -30.12 -21.53
CA LYS A 1093 -21.66 -30.27 -22.97
C LYS A 1093 -22.07 -31.69 -23.34
N THR A 1094 -22.61 -31.84 -24.54
CA THR A 1094 -22.87 -33.16 -25.13
C THR A 1094 -21.58 -33.70 -25.73
N TYR A 1095 -21.11 -34.85 -25.26
CA TYR A 1095 -19.84 -35.44 -25.66
C TYR A 1095 -19.95 -36.22 -26.97
N SER A 1096 -19.02 -36.01 -27.89
CA SER A 1096 -18.83 -36.87 -29.05
C SER A 1096 -17.35 -37.17 -29.31
N SER A 1097 -17.05 -38.33 -29.89
CA SER A 1097 -15.68 -38.71 -30.22
C SER A 1097 -15.59 -39.38 -31.59
N GLU A 1098 -14.66 -38.94 -32.42
CA GLU A 1098 -14.33 -39.59 -33.70
C GLU A 1098 -13.17 -40.57 -33.49
N LYS A 1099 -13.28 -41.77 -34.07
CA LYS A 1099 -12.29 -42.85 -33.93
C LYS A 1099 -11.77 -43.27 -35.30
N VAL A 1100 -10.45 -43.35 -35.44
CA VAL A 1100 -9.79 -43.94 -36.62
C VAL A 1100 -9.36 -45.37 -36.29
N PHE A 1101 -9.70 -46.30 -37.17
CA PHE A 1101 -9.35 -47.71 -37.06
C PHE A 1101 -8.00 -47.97 -37.74
N LEU A 1102 -7.03 -48.49 -36.98
CA LEU A 1102 -5.74 -49.00 -37.46
C LEU A 1102 -5.69 -50.51 -37.19
N GLY A 1103 -6.25 -51.30 -38.11
CA GLY A 1103 -6.34 -52.76 -37.97
C GLY A 1103 -7.21 -53.18 -36.77
N GLU A 1104 -6.70 -54.04 -35.88
CA GLU A 1104 -7.41 -54.53 -34.68
C GLU A 1104 -7.40 -53.54 -33.50
N SER A 1105 -6.82 -52.34 -33.67
CA SER A 1105 -6.75 -51.28 -32.64
C SER A 1105 -7.40 -49.98 -33.13
N TYR A 1106 -8.00 -49.21 -32.22
CA TYR A 1106 -8.58 -47.90 -32.54
C TYR A 1106 -7.90 -46.79 -31.72
N ARG A 1107 -7.81 -45.58 -32.30
CA ARG A 1107 -7.35 -44.36 -31.63
C ARG A 1107 -8.40 -43.26 -31.78
N HIS A 1108 -8.55 -42.41 -30.76
CA HIS A 1108 -9.40 -41.23 -30.84
C HIS A 1108 -8.69 -40.15 -31.67
N GLU A 1109 -9.34 -39.65 -32.73
CA GLU A 1109 -8.77 -38.60 -33.61
C GLU A 1109 -9.12 -37.19 -33.10
N SER A 1110 -10.32 -37.03 -32.53
CA SER A 1110 -10.76 -35.79 -31.89
C SER A 1110 -11.90 -36.05 -30.88
N ILE A 1111 -12.02 -35.18 -29.88
CA ILE A 1111 -13.20 -35.10 -28.99
C ILE A 1111 -13.94 -33.80 -29.31
N VAL A 1112 -15.25 -33.89 -29.50
CA VAL A 1112 -16.12 -32.74 -29.79
C VAL A 1112 -17.14 -32.58 -28.65
N LEU A 1113 -17.13 -31.42 -27.99
CA LEU A 1113 -18.10 -31.06 -26.95
C LEU A 1113 -19.12 -30.08 -27.53
N ARG A 1114 -20.35 -30.55 -27.77
CA ARG A 1114 -21.40 -29.80 -28.46
C ARG A 1114 -22.32 -29.05 -27.51
N PRO A 1115 -22.64 -27.77 -27.79
CA PRO A 1115 -23.71 -27.06 -27.10
C PRO A 1115 -25.09 -27.65 -27.45
N ASN A 1116 -26.07 -27.40 -26.60
CA ASN A 1116 -27.47 -27.78 -26.80
C ASN A 1116 -28.35 -26.57 -26.44
N SER A 1117 -28.27 -25.52 -27.26
CA SER A 1117 -28.94 -24.23 -27.06
C SER A 1117 -30.06 -24.02 -28.06
N ILE A 1118 -30.93 -23.05 -27.76
CA ILE A 1118 -31.90 -22.46 -28.69
C ILE A 1118 -31.21 -21.39 -29.57
N ASP A 1119 -30.04 -20.90 -29.15
CA ASP A 1119 -29.21 -19.96 -29.89
C ASP A 1119 -28.13 -20.72 -30.69
N ASP A 1120 -28.20 -20.63 -32.01
CA ASP A 1120 -27.28 -21.32 -32.93
C ASP A 1120 -25.88 -20.66 -33.01
N SER A 1121 -25.65 -19.54 -32.30
CA SER A 1121 -24.35 -18.85 -32.26
C SER A 1121 -23.27 -19.52 -31.39
N TYR A 1122 -23.63 -20.55 -30.60
CA TYR A 1122 -22.67 -21.31 -29.82
C TYR A 1122 -21.95 -22.36 -30.66
N GLU A 1123 -20.62 -22.27 -30.71
CA GLU A 1123 -19.78 -23.19 -31.49
C GLU A 1123 -19.40 -24.47 -30.72
N ASP A 1124 -19.09 -25.53 -31.47
CA ASP A 1124 -18.56 -26.80 -30.95
C ASP A 1124 -17.14 -26.60 -30.39
N ILE A 1125 -16.85 -27.16 -29.21
CA ILE A 1125 -15.47 -27.20 -28.69
C ILE A 1125 -14.80 -28.46 -29.23
N ILE A 1126 -13.85 -28.28 -30.16
CA ILE A 1126 -13.07 -29.36 -30.77
C ILE A 1126 -11.73 -29.48 -30.03
N LEU A 1127 -11.46 -30.66 -29.49
CA LEU A 1127 -10.25 -30.97 -28.72
C LEU A 1127 -9.39 -31.98 -29.49
N ASN A 1128 -8.15 -31.58 -29.76
CA ASN A 1128 -7.12 -32.34 -30.44
C ASN A 1128 -6.24 -33.08 -29.42
N GLU A 1129 -5.36 -34.00 -29.87
CA GLU A 1129 -4.56 -34.85 -28.97
C GLU A 1129 -3.75 -34.06 -27.91
N GLU A 1130 -3.11 -32.94 -28.25
CA GLU A 1130 -2.36 -32.11 -27.29
C GLU A 1130 -3.26 -31.46 -26.22
N SER A 1131 -4.46 -31.02 -26.60
CA SER A 1131 -5.44 -30.40 -25.68
C SER A 1131 -6.20 -31.39 -24.79
N THR A 1132 -6.08 -32.71 -25.04
CA THR A 1132 -6.71 -33.73 -24.20
C THR A 1132 -5.87 -34.13 -22.98
N LEU A 1133 -4.59 -33.73 -22.91
CA LEU A 1133 -3.64 -34.14 -21.86
C LEU A 1133 -3.96 -33.62 -20.44
N GLY A 1134 -4.91 -32.70 -20.29
CA GLY A 1134 -5.40 -32.16 -19.00
C GLY A 1134 -6.90 -32.35 -18.75
N MET A 1135 -7.63 -33.04 -19.64
CA MET A 1135 -9.09 -33.12 -19.57
C MET A 1135 -9.58 -34.39 -18.88
N ARG A 1136 -10.51 -34.26 -17.92
CA ARG A 1136 -11.20 -35.37 -17.26
C ARG A 1136 -12.70 -35.19 -17.28
N VAL A 1137 -13.43 -36.22 -17.72
CA VAL A 1137 -14.89 -36.27 -17.52
C VAL A 1137 -15.16 -36.69 -16.08
N VAL A 1138 -15.75 -35.80 -15.28
CA VAL A 1138 -15.97 -35.98 -13.85
C VAL A 1138 -17.36 -36.48 -13.51
N GLY A 1139 -18.36 -36.23 -14.36
CA GLY A 1139 -19.73 -36.69 -14.13
C GLY A 1139 -20.56 -36.82 -15.40
N GLU A 1140 -21.53 -37.73 -15.38
CA GLU A 1140 -22.60 -37.83 -16.38
C GLU A 1140 -23.86 -37.18 -15.83
N PHE A 1141 -24.47 -36.27 -16.60
CA PHE A 1141 -25.71 -35.58 -16.20
C PHE A 1141 -26.86 -36.58 -16.06
N VAL A 1142 -27.60 -36.49 -14.96
CA VAL A 1142 -28.73 -37.37 -14.63
C VAL A 1142 -30.05 -36.62 -14.75
N GLU A 1143 -30.23 -35.58 -13.93
CA GLU A 1143 -31.45 -34.77 -13.90
C GLU A 1143 -31.22 -33.40 -13.22
N ILE A 1144 -32.23 -32.54 -13.24
CA ILE A 1144 -32.23 -31.24 -12.55
C ILE A 1144 -32.95 -31.39 -11.21
N LEU A 1145 -32.27 -31.08 -10.11
CA LEU A 1145 -32.84 -31.15 -8.76
C LEU A 1145 -33.67 -29.90 -8.42
N LYS A 1146 -33.18 -28.73 -8.84
CA LYS A 1146 -33.82 -27.44 -8.56
C LYS A 1146 -33.52 -26.46 -9.69
N ARG A 1147 -34.54 -25.70 -10.08
CA ARG A 1147 -34.40 -24.56 -11.01
C ARG A 1147 -34.11 -23.28 -10.25
#